data_AF-A0A7C8MG10-F1
#
_entry.id   AF-A0A7C8MG10-F1
#
_cell.length_a   1.000
_cell.length_b   1.000
_cell.length_c   1.000
_cell.angle_alpha   90.00
_cell.angle_beta   90.00
_cell.angle_gamma   90.00
#
_symmetry.space_group_name_H-M   'P 1'
#
loop_
_entity.id
_entity.type
_entity.pdbx_description
1 polymer ?
#
loop_
_entity_poly.entity_id
_entity_poly.type
_entity_poly.pdbx_seq_one_letter_code
_entity_poly.pdbx_strand_id
1 'polypeptide(L)'
;MHRRDGIRRTFGLTLRQFKPQYREDARTILIQVFHPSTKRLLGYLRFRYDKNDEGELEATNFGASLQQYNLSIGGTTKAGDQGQSGEFGEGLKLAALIFRRHPNNFTFRIESSSFKWNFIFNQDLKLVCQFTRIESNKFEKEKKLAKNKPRTTVHHAWEDVSVFIGTPRTGLASTGDRGKSNKIPLAEFRQWLGVTIDIRPPRLIMTDAGDLIMDKPHQGILYLRGLQLPGGSGSGKPYRYSYNFLEGKTNRERDVMRSATSEARQVTAIWAAAIKDDGKGDSNLISAYTDLLLGSINKYADVLLDSEDIPLSLDTATRIWAHMCSDRDGQGKVFYYCPGNGKDESHIIRHILKLRPIPIERTLWMLFRKLNLCRTPEEEQQYRFSQARIVEVPDEEFAQNVSWMLQCCIHAHPATQFIGFELVDGKNFETDAFYVKPTWKLNSRWFTYEGAHLDAYCQEARPDETRPFSCDHTVLWLWEYMIAGLIAQGEHPRITKAENWLKTMARTRLLQMPRSIKCTRTGRKGQLSVSWVSVDSQQNKDKPIKIVLHSDQCASHQWPSLKVTFLFSPRTEEEGISCDCPAQFSHVSSSGVTFDKLDPTKEYIPSVSRDLEGSFFGKRPNGIRPLSEDLIKLESTDDSISNGVNAPSSDPIDEDEMELVIDNIDDLSESASLYEDPQRNGSWSSSIVGPSITPGSALQSSLRSFSPSPTARPGFSMNRSHIISHPAEETYILGKRIEHGALDWGGSFPGSHNFYRTLNQPNEEVFIAKPKDDIINSSQKRSLNRSTTSKPGKQSRLGEGRAVDQVQASEPRGSSSNTPRRFQDMMQRQRTLGPSANDYFGIGLPSFESLITPTSRRTGTSSKTPAPKSGVTYRY
;
A
#
# COMPACT_ATOMS: atom_id res chain seq x y z
N MET A 1 -32.11 18.74 11.56
CA MET A 1 -32.67 17.46 11.05
C MET A 1 -34.11 17.62 10.53
N HIS A 2 -35.18 17.26 11.28
CA HIS A 2 -36.54 17.05 10.72
C HIS A 2 -37.12 18.18 9.84
N ARG A 3 -36.93 19.46 10.21
CA ARG A 3 -37.40 20.63 9.43
C ARG A 3 -36.96 20.57 7.96
N ARG A 4 -35.65 20.47 7.72
CA ARG A 4 -35.05 20.47 6.38
C ARG A 4 -35.56 19.32 5.53
N ASP A 5 -35.52 18.10 6.04
CA ASP A 5 -35.89 16.91 5.29
C ASP A 5 -37.36 16.99 4.82
N GLY A 6 -38.24 17.55 5.67
CA GLY A 6 -39.62 17.87 5.28
C GLY A 6 -39.70 18.87 4.12
N ILE A 7 -39.00 20.01 4.20
CA ILE A 7 -38.96 21.01 3.10
C ILE A 7 -38.40 20.37 1.82
N ARG A 8 -37.29 19.63 1.92
CA ARG A 8 -36.67 18.95 0.78
C ARG A 8 -37.63 17.95 0.11
N ARG A 9 -38.35 17.14 0.90
CA ARG A 9 -39.33 16.18 0.38
C ARG A 9 -40.54 16.88 -0.26
N THR A 10 -41.14 17.85 0.43
CA THR A 10 -42.36 18.54 -0.04
C THR A 10 -42.12 19.34 -1.33
N PHE A 11 -40.91 19.86 -1.54
CA PHE A 11 -40.58 20.72 -2.69
C PHE A 11 -39.52 20.13 -3.64
N GLY A 12 -39.22 18.82 -3.54
CA GLY A 12 -38.32 18.12 -4.47
C GLY A 12 -36.86 18.60 -4.49
N LEU A 13 -36.36 19.17 -3.39
CA LEU A 13 -35.03 19.80 -3.36
C LEU A 13 -33.90 18.81 -3.07
N THR A 14 -32.84 18.88 -3.89
CA THR A 14 -31.55 18.24 -3.58
C THR A 14 -30.93 18.87 -2.32
N LEU A 15 -29.93 18.22 -1.72
CA LEU A 15 -29.28 18.75 -0.52
C LEU A 15 -28.62 20.12 -0.80
N ARG A 16 -27.89 20.24 -1.93
CA ARG A 16 -27.21 21.47 -2.36
C ARG A 16 -28.15 22.62 -2.78
N GLN A 17 -29.43 22.33 -3.03
CA GLN A 17 -30.46 23.35 -3.28
C GLN A 17 -31.08 23.92 -1.98
N PHE A 18 -30.90 23.25 -0.84
CA PHE A 18 -31.39 23.75 0.45
C PHE A 18 -30.44 24.83 0.99
N LYS A 19 -30.66 26.08 0.60
CA LYS A 19 -29.89 27.23 1.06
C LYS A 19 -30.77 28.17 1.89
N PRO A 20 -30.78 28.06 3.23
CA PRO A 20 -31.49 29.01 4.08
C PRO A 20 -30.80 30.39 4.07
N GLN A 21 -31.58 31.43 4.34
CA GLN A 21 -31.10 32.79 4.56
C GLN A 21 -31.24 33.13 6.04
N TYR A 22 -30.12 33.50 6.68
CA TYR A 22 -30.07 33.95 8.06
C TYR A 22 -30.24 35.47 8.15
N ARG A 23 -31.06 35.93 9.09
CA ARG A 23 -31.21 37.33 9.49
C ARG A 23 -31.36 37.41 11.00
N GLU A 24 -30.76 38.42 11.61
CA GLU A 24 -30.88 38.72 13.04
C GLU A 24 -31.22 40.20 13.21
N ASP A 25 -32.40 40.46 13.75
CA ASP A 25 -32.90 41.77 14.16
C ASP A 25 -32.88 41.84 15.70
N ALA A 26 -32.93 43.05 16.28
CA ALA A 26 -32.64 43.31 17.70
C ALA A 26 -33.39 42.46 18.77
N ARG A 27 -34.49 41.78 18.41
CA ARG A 27 -35.22 40.80 19.25
C ARG A 27 -35.73 39.58 18.47
N THR A 28 -35.18 39.29 17.30
CA THR A 28 -35.65 38.17 16.46
C THR A 28 -34.55 37.61 15.56
N ILE A 29 -34.28 36.31 15.68
CA ILE A 29 -33.52 35.56 14.67
C ILE A 29 -34.51 34.91 13.71
N LEU A 30 -34.29 35.09 12.41
CA LEU A 30 -35.16 34.62 11.34
C LEU A 30 -34.35 33.86 10.28
N ILE A 31 -34.77 32.63 9.98
CA ILE A 31 -34.05 31.70 9.10
C ILE A 31 -35.00 31.15 8.03
N GLN A 32 -35.09 31.85 6.90
CA GLN A 32 -36.03 31.58 5.81
C GLN A 32 -35.44 30.58 4.79
N VAL A 33 -36.29 29.78 4.13
CA VAL A 33 -35.86 28.92 3.02
C VAL A 33 -36.70 29.26 1.79
N PHE A 34 -36.04 29.59 0.69
CA PHE A 34 -36.67 29.96 -0.58
C PHE A 34 -36.37 28.92 -1.67
N HIS A 35 -37.31 28.74 -2.59
CA HIS A 35 -37.12 27.86 -3.74
C HIS A 35 -36.04 28.42 -4.68
N PRO A 36 -35.06 27.60 -5.15
CA PRO A 36 -33.92 28.10 -5.92
C PRO A 36 -34.32 28.82 -7.22
N SER A 37 -35.26 28.27 -7.98
CA SER A 37 -35.84 28.90 -9.19
C SER A 37 -36.94 29.90 -8.86
N THR A 38 -38.12 29.42 -8.41
CA THR A 38 -39.34 30.24 -8.24
C THR A 38 -39.29 31.32 -7.13
N LYS A 39 -38.23 31.36 -6.33
CA LYS A 39 -38.03 32.29 -5.18
C LYS A 39 -39.17 32.32 -4.14
N ARG A 40 -40.10 31.36 -4.18
CA ARG A 40 -41.19 31.25 -3.20
C ARG A 40 -40.64 30.81 -1.84
N LEU A 41 -41.12 31.42 -0.76
CA LEU A 41 -40.83 30.98 0.61
C LEU A 41 -41.44 29.58 0.83
N LEU A 42 -40.64 28.64 1.34
CA LEU A 42 -40.99 27.23 1.56
C LEU A 42 -41.18 26.87 3.04
N GLY A 43 -40.75 27.77 3.92
CA GLY A 43 -40.79 27.61 5.36
C GLY A 43 -39.79 28.55 6.04
N TYR A 44 -39.93 28.70 7.35
CA TYR A 44 -39.08 29.59 8.15
C TYR A 44 -38.82 28.97 9.52
N LEU A 45 -37.84 29.53 10.21
CA LEU A 45 -37.64 29.36 11.64
C LEU A 45 -37.51 30.78 12.20
N ARG A 46 -38.29 31.08 13.23
CA ARG A 46 -38.35 32.37 13.91
C ARG A 46 -38.12 32.14 15.40
N PHE A 47 -37.09 32.74 15.95
CA PHE A 47 -36.85 32.79 17.40
C PHE A 47 -37.09 34.22 17.87
N ARG A 48 -38.00 34.42 18.82
CA ARG A 48 -38.32 35.74 19.41
C ARG A 48 -37.93 35.74 20.87
N TYR A 49 -37.05 36.65 21.25
CA TYR A 49 -36.56 36.80 22.63
C TYR A 49 -36.92 38.18 23.20
N ASP A 50 -36.97 38.28 24.53
CA ASP A 50 -37.22 39.54 25.23
C ASP A 50 -35.92 40.21 25.73
N LYS A 51 -36.05 41.14 26.67
CA LYS A 51 -34.93 41.90 27.24
C LYS A 51 -34.03 41.10 28.21
N ASN A 52 -34.40 39.87 28.56
CA ASN A 52 -33.64 38.97 29.41
C ASN A 52 -32.87 37.93 28.58
N ASP A 53 -32.81 38.09 27.24
CA ASP A 53 -32.30 37.11 26.29
C ASP A 53 -33.01 35.74 26.36
N GLU A 54 -34.25 35.72 26.83
CA GLU A 54 -35.12 34.54 26.88
C GLU A 54 -36.23 34.59 25.83
N GLY A 55 -36.46 33.49 25.10
CA GLY A 55 -37.38 33.48 23.96
C GLY A 55 -38.18 32.20 23.71
N GLU A 56 -39.00 32.28 22.67
CA GLU A 56 -39.75 31.17 22.09
C GLU A 56 -39.33 30.92 20.63
N LEU A 57 -39.32 29.64 20.25
CA LEU A 57 -38.93 29.15 18.94
C LEU A 57 -40.16 28.65 18.17
N GLU A 58 -40.32 29.16 16.95
CA GLU A 58 -41.31 28.77 15.97
C GLU A 58 -40.59 28.21 14.73
N ALA A 59 -40.88 26.97 14.33
CA ALA A 59 -40.28 26.33 13.16
C ALA A 59 -41.38 25.75 12.25
N THR A 60 -41.50 26.31 11.04
CA THR A 60 -42.62 26.05 10.13
C THR A 60 -42.14 25.53 8.78
N ASN A 61 -42.77 24.43 8.33
CA ASN A 61 -42.65 23.85 6.99
C ASN A 61 -43.99 24.04 6.26
N PHE A 62 -43.96 24.66 5.08
CA PHE A 62 -45.18 24.86 4.29
C PHE A 62 -45.54 23.61 3.50
N GLY A 63 -46.85 23.33 3.35
CA GLY A 63 -47.34 22.16 2.61
C GLY A 63 -46.95 20.81 3.21
N ALA A 64 -46.40 20.79 4.42
CA ALA A 64 -46.12 19.57 5.18
C ALA A 64 -47.37 19.15 5.96
N SER A 65 -47.55 17.84 6.15
CA SER A 65 -48.62 17.28 6.97
C SER A 65 -48.05 16.38 8.07
N LEU A 66 -48.64 16.46 9.26
CA LEU A 66 -48.45 15.48 10.33
C LEU A 66 -49.78 14.73 10.55
N GLN A 67 -49.70 13.41 10.63
CA GLN A 67 -50.85 12.50 10.81
C GLN A 67 -50.65 11.61 12.04
N GLN A 68 -51.74 11.08 12.61
CA GLN A 68 -51.69 10.36 13.90
C GLN A 68 -50.73 9.16 13.89
N TYR A 69 -50.58 8.47 12.74
CA TYR A 69 -49.64 7.36 12.62
C TYR A 69 -48.18 7.80 12.81
N ASN A 70 -47.82 9.08 12.65
CA ASN A 70 -46.46 9.56 12.95
C ASN A 70 -46.13 9.56 14.46
N LEU A 71 -47.10 9.21 15.33
CA LEU A 71 -46.87 8.93 16.75
C LEU A 71 -46.81 7.42 17.07
N SER A 72 -47.22 6.52 16.17
CA SER A 72 -47.09 5.07 16.41
C SER A 72 -45.62 4.64 16.41
N ILE A 73 -45.29 3.53 17.07
CA ILE A 73 -43.94 2.96 17.05
C ILE A 73 -43.60 2.58 15.59
N GLY A 74 -42.39 2.94 15.13
CA GLY A 74 -41.99 2.82 13.72
C GLY A 74 -42.64 3.82 12.74
N GLY A 75 -43.61 4.63 13.17
CA GLY A 75 -44.42 5.49 12.30
C GLY A 75 -43.66 6.61 11.59
N THR A 76 -43.16 6.35 10.38
CA THR A 76 -42.38 7.30 9.58
C THR A 76 -42.69 7.23 8.08
N THR A 77 -42.42 8.30 7.35
CA THR A 77 -42.32 8.30 5.88
C THR A 77 -40.89 8.11 5.38
N LYS A 78 -39.89 8.03 6.28
CA LYS A 78 -38.46 8.01 5.95
C LYS A 78 -37.85 6.61 5.81
N ALA A 79 -38.56 5.55 6.18
CA ALA A 79 -38.05 4.19 6.04
C ALA A 79 -37.74 3.89 4.56
N GLY A 80 -36.54 3.36 4.28
CA GLY A 80 -36.04 3.11 2.93
C GLY A 80 -35.54 4.35 2.14
N ASP A 81 -35.91 5.57 2.53
CA ASP A 81 -35.51 6.79 1.81
C ASP A 81 -34.07 7.21 2.17
N GLN A 82 -33.12 6.77 1.34
CA GLN A 82 -31.70 7.13 1.48
C GLN A 82 -31.46 8.64 1.41
N GLY A 83 -32.34 9.44 0.82
CA GLY A 83 -32.20 10.90 0.72
C GLY A 83 -32.56 11.67 1.99
N GLN A 84 -33.12 11.01 3.01
CA GLN A 84 -33.57 11.59 4.27
C GLN A 84 -32.81 11.06 5.50
N SER A 85 -32.98 11.73 6.63
CA SER A 85 -32.18 11.48 7.85
C SER A 85 -33.03 10.83 8.95
N GLY A 86 -32.73 9.56 9.28
CA GLY A 86 -33.31 8.79 10.39
C GLY A 86 -34.54 7.95 10.02
N GLU A 87 -34.47 6.64 10.27
CA GLU A 87 -35.36 5.62 9.70
C GLU A 87 -36.45 5.05 10.65
N PHE A 88 -36.33 5.21 11.97
CA PHE A 88 -37.20 4.53 12.96
C PHE A 88 -38.46 5.31 13.40
N GLY A 89 -38.68 6.54 12.92
CA GLY A 89 -39.85 7.37 13.28
C GLY A 89 -39.89 7.97 14.70
N GLU A 90 -39.03 7.54 15.61
CA GLU A 90 -39.04 7.98 17.02
C GLU A 90 -38.63 9.44 17.25
N GLY A 91 -37.87 10.04 16.32
CA GLY A 91 -37.16 11.30 16.52
C GLY A 91 -38.03 12.50 16.92
N LEU A 92 -39.28 12.56 16.45
CA LEU A 92 -40.25 13.59 16.88
C LEU A 92 -40.61 13.46 18.37
N LYS A 93 -40.79 12.23 18.85
CA LYS A 93 -41.21 11.91 20.22
C LYS A 93 -40.06 12.13 21.19
N LEU A 94 -38.85 11.72 20.78
CA LEU A 94 -37.61 11.98 21.50
C LEU A 94 -37.35 13.49 21.63
N ALA A 95 -37.50 14.26 20.56
CA ALA A 95 -37.39 15.73 20.62
C ALA A 95 -38.41 16.34 21.60
N ALA A 96 -39.69 15.96 21.51
CA ALA A 96 -40.72 16.42 22.43
C ALA A 96 -40.41 16.08 23.89
N LEU A 97 -39.84 14.88 24.15
CA LEU A 97 -39.41 14.45 25.47
C LEU A 97 -38.21 15.26 25.99
N ILE A 98 -37.18 15.46 25.17
CA ILE A 98 -35.96 16.21 25.52
C ILE A 98 -36.29 17.66 25.89
N PHE A 99 -37.17 18.32 25.14
CA PHE A 99 -37.58 19.69 25.46
C PHE A 99 -38.52 19.79 26.68
N ARG A 100 -39.39 18.79 26.91
CA ARG A 100 -40.30 18.77 28.07
C ARG A 100 -39.65 18.35 29.39
N ARG A 101 -38.61 17.51 29.36
CA ARG A 101 -37.96 16.95 30.57
C ARG A 101 -37.16 18.02 31.32
N HIS A 102 -37.00 17.83 32.63
CA HIS A 102 -36.05 18.57 33.46
C HIS A 102 -34.59 18.32 32.97
N PRO A 103 -33.69 19.32 33.00
CA PRO A 103 -33.88 20.68 33.51
C PRO A 103 -34.70 21.59 32.57
N ASN A 104 -34.66 21.33 31.26
CA ASN A 104 -35.19 22.20 30.20
C ASN A 104 -36.61 22.71 30.45
N ASN A 105 -37.59 21.81 30.62
CA ASN A 105 -39.01 22.12 30.88
C ASN A 105 -39.64 23.18 29.93
N PHE A 106 -39.11 23.35 28.72
CA PHE A 106 -39.72 24.19 27.68
C PHE A 106 -41.06 23.58 27.25
N THR A 107 -42.05 24.36 26.82
CA THR A 107 -43.22 23.78 26.13
C THR A 107 -42.81 23.11 24.83
N PHE A 108 -43.61 22.14 24.37
CA PHE A 108 -43.51 21.60 23.02
C PHE A 108 -44.93 21.40 22.44
N ARG A 109 -45.26 22.16 21.39
CA ARG A 109 -46.57 22.12 20.71
C ARG A 109 -46.36 22.05 19.20
N ILE A 110 -47.19 21.28 18.50
CA ILE A 110 -47.29 21.35 17.03
C ILE A 110 -48.68 21.83 16.63
N GLU A 111 -48.75 22.65 15.59
CA GLU A 111 -49.99 22.96 14.87
C GLU A 111 -49.88 22.41 13.45
N SER A 112 -50.80 21.51 13.08
CA SER A 112 -50.88 20.90 11.75
C SER A 112 -52.23 20.20 11.55
N SER A 113 -52.67 20.08 10.30
CA SER A 113 -53.89 19.35 9.91
C SER A 113 -55.16 19.85 10.62
N SER A 114 -55.21 21.15 10.97
CA SER A 114 -56.25 21.81 11.80
C SER A 114 -56.31 21.40 13.29
N PHE A 115 -55.27 20.76 13.82
CA PHE A 115 -55.15 20.39 15.24
C PHE A 115 -53.95 21.05 15.92
N LYS A 116 -54.11 21.33 17.22
CA LYS A 116 -53.03 21.55 18.20
C LYS A 116 -52.66 20.21 18.82
N TRP A 117 -51.37 19.90 18.80
CA TRP A 117 -50.75 18.70 19.33
C TRP A 117 -49.90 19.14 20.52
N ASN A 118 -50.36 18.89 21.75
CA ASN A 118 -49.74 19.42 22.96
C ASN A 118 -49.02 18.30 23.70
N PHE A 119 -47.69 18.34 23.77
CA PHE A 119 -46.91 17.34 24.48
C PHE A 119 -46.79 17.76 25.95
N ILE A 120 -47.38 16.98 26.85
CA ILE A 120 -47.52 17.29 28.28
C ILE A 120 -47.26 16.05 29.13
N PHE A 121 -46.83 16.23 30.38
CA PHE A 121 -46.82 15.12 31.34
C PHE A 121 -48.21 14.97 31.97
N ASN A 122 -48.71 13.73 32.04
CA ASN A 122 -49.91 13.39 32.81
C ASN A 122 -49.57 13.16 34.30
N GLN A 123 -50.59 12.83 35.10
CA GLN A 123 -50.42 12.55 36.53
C GLN A 123 -49.48 11.35 36.81
N ASP A 124 -49.34 10.43 35.86
CA ASP A 124 -48.45 9.26 35.94
C ASP A 124 -47.00 9.59 35.52
N LEU A 125 -46.67 10.88 35.35
CA LEU A 125 -45.41 11.42 34.81
C LEU A 125 -45.03 10.88 33.43
N LYS A 126 -46.00 10.37 32.66
CA LYS A 126 -45.82 9.93 31.27
C LYS A 126 -46.06 11.09 30.31
N LEU A 127 -45.20 11.20 29.29
CA LEU A 127 -45.38 12.18 28.22
C LEU A 127 -46.50 11.72 27.28
N VAL A 128 -47.57 12.51 27.20
CA VAL A 128 -48.73 12.27 26.32
C VAL A 128 -48.91 13.41 25.32
N CYS A 129 -49.40 13.11 24.13
CA CYS A 129 -49.77 14.10 23.12
C CYS A 129 -51.28 14.37 23.16
N GLN A 130 -51.69 15.47 23.80
CA GLN A 130 -53.09 15.89 23.82
C GLN A 130 -53.44 16.64 22.52
N PHE A 131 -54.35 16.05 21.75
CA PHE A 131 -54.95 16.66 20.57
C PHE A 131 -56.03 17.67 20.96
N THR A 132 -56.11 18.78 20.23
CA THR A 132 -57.20 19.77 20.37
C THR A 132 -57.51 20.33 18.98
N ARG A 133 -58.73 20.10 18.48
CA ARG A 133 -59.18 20.67 17.20
C ARG A 133 -59.21 22.19 17.31
N ILE A 134 -58.71 22.89 16.30
CA ILE A 134 -58.73 24.35 16.24
C ILE A 134 -60.05 24.77 15.57
N GLU A 135 -60.66 25.85 16.05
CA GLU A 135 -62.02 26.25 15.67
C GLU A 135 -62.14 26.66 14.18
N SER A 136 -63.00 25.99 13.42
CA SER A 136 -63.16 26.16 11.97
C SER A 136 -63.40 27.62 11.54
N ASN A 137 -64.16 28.37 12.34
CA ASN A 137 -64.52 29.77 12.09
C ASN A 137 -63.30 30.72 12.08
N LYS A 138 -62.17 30.32 12.68
CA LYS A 138 -60.91 31.07 12.63
C LYS A 138 -60.23 30.88 11.28
N PHE A 139 -60.07 29.63 10.85
CA PHE A 139 -59.38 29.29 9.60
C PHE A 139 -60.15 29.73 8.35
N GLU A 140 -61.48 29.66 8.31
CA GLU A 140 -62.22 30.13 7.13
C GLU A 140 -62.12 31.66 6.95
N LYS A 141 -61.74 32.43 7.98
CA LYS A 141 -61.35 33.85 7.83
C LYS A 141 -59.91 33.99 7.34
N GLU A 142 -58.97 33.30 7.97
CA GLU A 142 -57.54 33.35 7.63
C GLU A 142 -57.27 32.86 6.18
N LYS A 143 -57.91 31.77 5.77
CA LYS A 143 -57.85 31.18 4.42
C LYS A 143 -58.44 32.09 3.34
N LYS A 144 -59.52 32.83 3.65
CA LYS A 144 -60.05 33.89 2.76
C LYS A 144 -59.09 35.07 2.65
N LEU A 145 -58.48 35.49 3.77
CA LEU A 145 -57.51 36.58 3.81
C LEU A 145 -56.16 36.23 3.15
N ALA A 146 -55.79 34.95 3.09
CA ALA A 146 -54.57 34.44 2.48
C ALA A 146 -54.71 34.11 0.97
N LYS A 147 -55.94 33.95 0.47
CA LYS A 147 -56.20 33.60 -0.94
C LYS A 147 -55.51 34.61 -1.88
N ASN A 148 -54.82 34.09 -2.88
CA ASN A 148 -54.05 34.83 -3.90
C ASN A 148 -52.90 35.72 -3.37
N LYS A 149 -52.50 35.62 -2.09
CA LYS A 149 -51.34 36.37 -1.56
C LYS A 149 -50.06 35.51 -1.59
N PRO A 150 -48.87 36.13 -1.73
CA PRO A 150 -47.61 35.42 -1.58
C PRO A 150 -47.43 34.89 -0.14
N ARG A 151 -46.77 33.74 0.02
CA ARG A 151 -46.47 33.16 1.35
C ARG A 151 -45.47 34.05 2.11
N THR A 152 -45.86 34.50 3.30
CA THR A 152 -45.04 35.28 4.24
C THR A 152 -44.62 34.43 5.44
N THR A 153 -43.98 35.02 6.45
CA THR A 153 -43.61 34.37 7.73
C THR A 153 -44.82 34.25 8.68
N VAL A 154 -45.93 33.75 8.15
CA VAL A 154 -47.16 33.39 8.86
C VAL A 154 -47.47 31.94 8.52
N HIS A 155 -47.82 31.15 9.53
CA HIS A 155 -48.22 29.76 9.35
C HIS A 155 -49.73 29.62 9.20
N HIS A 156 -50.13 28.63 8.43
CA HIS A 156 -51.50 28.24 8.19
C HIS A 156 -51.70 26.81 8.71
N ALA A 157 -52.20 26.66 9.94
CA ALA A 157 -52.28 25.37 10.63
C ALA A 157 -53.21 24.31 9.97
N TRP A 158 -53.88 24.65 8.86
CA TRP A 158 -54.63 23.71 8.01
C TRP A 158 -53.81 23.12 6.85
N GLU A 159 -52.70 23.74 6.44
CA GLU A 159 -51.85 23.34 5.29
C GLU A 159 -50.35 23.21 5.62
N ASP A 160 -49.91 23.69 6.79
CA ASP A 160 -48.52 23.65 7.23
C ASP A 160 -48.30 22.72 8.44
N VAL A 161 -47.03 22.39 8.73
CA VAL A 161 -46.58 21.91 10.05
C VAL A 161 -45.79 23.02 10.73
N SER A 162 -46.21 23.44 11.93
CA SER A 162 -45.52 24.45 12.74
C SER A 162 -45.25 23.93 14.15
N VAL A 163 -43.98 23.91 14.55
CA VAL A 163 -43.52 23.52 15.88
C VAL A 163 -43.26 24.77 16.72
N PHE A 164 -43.74 24.78 17.96
CA PHE A 164 -43.58 25.86 18.93
C PHE A 164 -42.92 25.32 20.19
N ILE A 165 -41.85 25.96 20.63
CA ILE A 165 -41.04 25.56 21.78
C ILE A 165 -40.75 26.79 22.66
N GLY A 166 -40.87 26.66 23.98
CA GLY A 166 -40.60 27.76 24.94
C GLY A 166 -41.71 28.80 25.10
N THR A 167 -42.83 28.71 24.35
CA THR A 167 -44.02 29.56 24.56
C THR A 167 -44.56 29.36 25.99
N PRO A 168 -44.64 30.41 26.85
CA PRO A 168 -45.00 30.25 28.26
C PRO A 168 -46.39 29.64 28.50
N ARG A 169 -46.43 28.55 29.27
CA ARG A 169 -47.67 27.88 29.69
C ARG A 169 -47.51 27.17 31.04
N THR A 170 -48.52 27.22 31.90
CA THR A 170 -48.55 26.42 33.13
C THR A 170 -48.83 24.94 32.82
N GLY A 171 -48.10 24.02 33.43
CA GLY A 171 -48.26 22.58 33.23
C GLY A 171 -47.49 21.74 34.25
N LEU A 172 -47.53 20.42 34.07
CA LEU A 172 -46.73 19.48 34.86
C LEU A 172 -45.34 19.29 34.22
N ALA A 173 -44.29 19.40 35.02
CA ALA A 173 -42.92 19.04 34.67
C ALA A 173 -42.68 17.53 34.82
N SER A 174 -41.55 17.01 34.31
CA SER A 174 -41.19 15.59 34.47
C SER A 174 -40.88 15.19 35.92
N THR A 175 -40.67 16.16 36.80
CA THR A 175 -40.45 16.01 38.25
C THR A 175 -41.77 15.88 39.04
N GLY A 176 -42.92 16.14 38.42
CA GLY A 176 -44.21 16.23 39.09
C GLY A 176 -44.60 17.65 39.55
N ASP A 177 -43.68 18.61 39.46
CA ASP A 177 -43.97 20.01 39.81
C ASP A 177 -44.98 20.64 38.84
N ARG A 178 -45.92 21.42 39.39
CA ARG A 178 -46.78 22.32 38.61
C ARG A 178 -46.16 23.72 38.57
N GLY A 179 -45.61 24.09 37.43
CA GLY A 179 -44.97 25.38 37.23
C GLY A 179 -45.36 26.04 35.91
N LYS A 180 -44.87 27.26 35.70
CA LYS A 180 -44.68 27.79 34.34
C LYS A 180 -43.58 26.97 33.66
N SER A 181 -43.72 26.77 32.37
CA SER A 181 -42.65 26.26 31.50
C SER A 181 -41.59 27.35 31.31
N ASN A 182 -40.35 26.90 31.13
CA ASN A 182 -39.22 27.79 30.88
C ASN A 182 -39.28 28.34 29.44
N LYS A 183 -38.65 29.49 29.23
CA LYS A 183 -38.26 29.99 27.91
C LYS A 183 -36.90 29.45 27.52
N ILE A 184 -36.56 29.51 26.25
CA ILE A 184 -35.26 29.08 25.73
C ILE A 184 -34.27 30.25 25.84
N PRO A 185 -33.08 30.11 26.45
CA PRO A 185 -32.04 31.12 26.43
C PRO A 185 -31.46 31.34 25.02
N LEU A 186 -31.19 32.59 24.65
CA LEU A 186 -30.60 32.99 23.36
C LEU A 186 -29.25 32.31 23.10
N ALA A 187 -28.43 32.13 24.14
CA ALA A 187 -27.15 31.43 24.04
C ALA A 187 -27.32 29.94 23.68
N GLU A 188 -28.29 29.25 24.31
CA GLU A 188 -28.61 27.85 24.01
C GLU A 188 -29.18 27.72 22.58
N PHE A 189 -30.11 28.60 22.20
CA PHE A 189 -30.63 28.65 20.84
C PHE A 189 -29.53 28.89 19.79
N ARG A 190 -28.57 29.79 20.07
CA ARG A 190 -27.40 30.03 19.19
C ARG A 190 -26.48 28.80 19.09
N GLN A 191 -26.34 27.99 20.14
CA GLN A 191 -25.66 26.67 20.05
C GLN A 191 -26.43 25.70 19.16
N TRP A 192 -27.78 25.64 19.26
CA TRP A 192 -28.60 24.79 18.39
C TRP A 192 -28.48 25.15 16.89
N LEU A 193 -28.03 26.36 16.55
CA LEU A 193 -27.74 26.73 15.16
C LEU A 193 -26.39 26.20 14.65
N GLY A 194 -25.46 25.83 15.54
CA GLY A 194 -24.15 25.28 15.19
C GLY A 194 -24.20 23.82 14.70
N VAL A 195 -25.21 23.05 15.12
CA VAL A 195 -25.35 21.61 14.80
C VAL A 195 -25.64 21.32 13.32
N THR A 196 -25.72 22.34 12.48
CA THR A 196 -25.99 22.21 11.04
C THR A 196 -25.25 23.26 10.23
N ILE A 197 -24.51 22.81 9.22
CA ILE A 197 -23.70 23.67 8.35
C ILE A 197 -24.55 24.58 7.47
N ASP A 198 -25.81 24.18 7.20
CA ASP A 198 -26.71 24.84 6.25
C ASP A 198 -26.98 26.32 6.60
N ILE A 199 -26.97 26.68 7.89
CA ILE A 199 -27.49 27.98 8.40
C ILE A 199 -26.47 29.11 8.33
N ARG A 200 -25.20 28.81 8.59
CA ARG A 200 -24.05 29.73 8.47
C ARG A 200 -22.87 28.94 7.92
N PRO A 201 -22.86 28.60 6.62
CA PRO A 201 -21.85 27.73 6.05
C PRO A 201 -20.46 28.41 6.03
N PRO A 202 -19.39 27.68 6.36
CA PRO A 202 -18.01 28.11 6.12
C PRO A 202 -17.67 28.09 4.62
N ARG A 203 -16.42 28.41 4.27
CA ARG A 203 -15.91 28.22 2.91
C ARG A 203 -15.83 26.72 2.58
N LEU A 204 -16.79 26.25 1.79
CA LEU A 204 -16.87 24.86 1.32
C LEU A 204 -16.11 24.65 0.01
N ILE A 205 -15.33 23.57 -0.05
CA ILE A 205 -14.79 23.01 -1.29
C ILE A 205 -15.72 21.85 -1.66
N MET A 206 -16.67 22.13 -2.56
CA MET A 206 -17.81 21.26 -2.85
C MET A 206 -17.50 20.26 -3.97
N THR A 207 -17.38 18.97 -3.64
CA THR A 207 -17.07 17.88 -4.60
C THR A 207 -18.23 16.87 -4.68
N ASP A 208 -18.35 16.07 -5.73
CA ASP A 208 -19.49 15.13 -5.81
C ASP A 208 -19.43 13.95 -4.81
N ALA A 209 -18.29 13.71 -4.15
CA ALA A 209 -18.18 12.78 -3.02
C ALA A 209 -18.61 13.39 -1.67
N GLY A 210 -18.58 14.72 -1.55
CA GLY A 210 -18.78 15.48 -0.31
C GLY A 210 -18.09 16.84 -0.33
N ASP A 211 -18.33 17.64 0.72
CA ASP A 211 -17.70 18.95 0.84
C ASP A 211 -16.53 18.91 1.85
N LEU A 212 -15.38 19.48 1.48
CA LEU A 212 -14.22 19.68 2.34
C LEU A 212 -14.22 21.10 2.94
N ILE A 213 -13.80 21.22 4.19
CA ILE A 213 -13.80 22.46 4.97
C ILE A 213 -12.40 22.66 5.55
N MET A 214 -11.71 23.72 5.13
CA MET A 214 -10.35 24.05 5.60
C MET A 214 -10.30 25.17 6.65
N ASP A 215 -11.41 25.87 6.87
CA ASP A 215 -11.51 27.01 7.78
C ASP A 215 -11.20 26.63 9.24
N LYS A 216 -10.15 27.22 9.82
CA LYS A 216 -9.69 26.94 11.20
C LYS A 216 -10.80 26.88 12.27
N PRO A 217 -11.80 27.80 12.32
CA PRO A 217 -12.86 27.75 13.33
C PRO A 217 -13.81 26.55 13.24
N HIS A 218 -13.73 25.76 12.16
CA HIS A 218 -14.59 24.60 11.91
C HIS A 218 -13.83 23.27 11.92
N GLN A 219 -12.52 23.26 12.18
CA GLN A 219 -11.67 22.05 12.15
C GLN A 219 -12.08 21.00 13.19
N GLY A 220 -11.82 19.71 12.89
CA GLY A 220 -12.18 18.59 13.75
C GLY A 220 -13.65 18.14 13.69
N ILE A 221 -14.50 18.80 12.90
CA ILE A 221 -15.95 18.58 12.85
C ILE A 221 -16.35 17.72 11.65
N LEU A 222 -16.98 16.58 11.92
CA LEU A 222 -17.64 15.76 10.90
C LEU A 222 -19.13 16.14 10.79
N TYR A 223 -19.61 16.29 9.55
CA TYR A 223 -21.03 16.46 9.23
C TYR A 223 -21.50 15.32 8.32
N LEU A 224 -22.66 14.75 8.61
CA LEU A 224 -23.40 13.89 7.69
C LEU A 224 -24.64 14.63 7.19
N ARG A 225 -24.71 14.87 5.88
CA ARG A 225 -25.78 15.60 5.21
C ARG A 225 -26.02 16.94 5.87
N GLY A 226 -24.98 17.72 6.14
CA GLY A 226 -25.04 19.03 6.78
C GLY A 226 -25.54 19.03 8.22
N LEU A 227 -25.52 17.90 8.92
CA LEU A 227 -25.80 17.77 10.35
C LEU A 227 -24.54 17.27 11.07
N GLN A 228 -24.16 17.93 12.15
CA GLN A 228 -22.96 17.59 12.91
C GLN A 228 -23.07 16.19 13.53
N LEU A 229 -21.99 15.43 13.47
CA LEU A 229 -21.79 14.15 14.15
C LEU A 229 -20.93 14.40 15.42
N PRO A 230 -21.54 14.57 16.60
CA PRO A 230 -20.84 15.03 17.81
C PRO A 230 -19.78 14.06 18.38
N GLY A 231 -19.80 12.78 18.02
CA GLY A 231 -18.76 11.81 18.40
C GLY A 231 -17.52 11.84 17.50
N GLY A 232 -17.55 12.60 16.40
CA GLY A 232 -16.43 12.72 15.47
C GLY A 232 -16.23 11.45 14.63
N SER A 233 -15.00 10.93 14.63
CA SER A 233 -14.63 9.76 13.81
C SER A 233 -15.11 8.44 14.40
N GLY A 234 -15.65 7.56 13.56
CA GLY A 234 -15.91 6.17 13.91
C GLY A 234 -14.65 5.34 14.19
N SER A 235 -13.45 5.87 13.94
CA SER A 235 -12.16 5.28 14.35
C SER A 235 -11.63 5.83 15.69
N GLY A 236 -12.33 6.77 16.33
CA GLY A 236 -11.87 7.45 17.55
C GLY A 236 -10.67 8.39 17.37
N LYS A 237 -10.15 8.58 16.15
CA LYS A 237 -9.03 9.49 15.85
C LYS A 237 -9.55 10.90 15.58
N PRO A 238 -8.80 11.96 15.94
CA PRO A 238 -9.17 13.32 15.60
C PRO A 238 -9.10 13.57 14.10
N TYR A 239 -9.84 14.56 13.63
CA TYR A 239 -9.70 15.15 12.31
C TYR A 239 -8.87 16.45 12.37
N ARG A 240 -8.06 16.70 11.35
CA ARG A 240 -7.29 17.94 11.16
C ARG A 240 -8.06 18.96 10.33
N TYR A 241 -8.81 18.50 9.32
CA TYR A 241 -9.76 19.31 8.56
C TYR A 241 -11.20 18.92 8.94
N SER A 242 -12.18 19.25 8.12
CA SER A 242 -13.59 18.96 8.39
C SER A 242 -14.37 18.68 7.13
N TYR A 243 -15.41 17.86 7.26
CA TYR A 243 -15.99 17.14 6.12
C TYR A 243 -17.50 17.12 6.22
N ASN A 244 -18.18 17.26 5.08
CA ASN A 244 -19.61 17.06 4.93
C ASN A 244 -19.89 15.91 3.95
N PHE A 245 -20.26 14.75 4.48
CA PHE A 245 -20.62 13.58 3.69
C PHE A 245 -22.05 13.72 3.15
N LEU A 246 -22.26 13.55 1.84
CA LEU A 246 -23.61 13.59 1.26
C LEU A 246 -24.39 12.29 1.53
N GLU A 247 -23.66 11.19 1.75
CA GLU A 247 -24.19 9.85 2.00
C GLU A 247 -23.50 9.19 3.19
N GLY A 248 -24.15 8.20 3.81
CA GLY A 248 -23.61 7.53 4.99
C GLY A 248 -24.72 6.98 5.88
N LYS A 249 -24.31 6.12 6.83
CA LYS A 249 -25.17 5.57 7.89
C LYS A 249 -24.46 5.75 9.22
N THR A 250 -25.16 6.29 10.21
CA THR A 250 -24.66 6.39 11.59
C THR A 250 -24.88 5.10 12.37
N ASN A 251 -24.36 5.05 13.59
CA ASN A 251 -24.89 4.16 14.62
C ASN A 251 -26.34 4.55 15.04
N ARG A 252 -26.85 3.94 16.11
CA ARG A 252 -28.20 4.20 16.68
C ARG A 252 -28.35 5.63 17.23
N GLU A 253 -27.31 6.15 17.85
CA GLU A 253 -27.32 7.41 18.62
C GLU A 253 -27.11 8.64 17.74
N ARG A 254 -26.51 8.43 16.55
CA ARG A 254 -26.28 9.42 15.49
C ARG A 254 -25.19 10.43 15.80
N ASP A 255 -24.25 10.02 16.64
CA ASP A 255 -23.04 10.75 17.03
C ASP A 255 -21.83 10.40 16.15
N VAL A 256 -21.73 9.17 15.63
CA VAL A 256 -20.65 8.71 14.72
C VAL A 256 -21.16 7.95 13.49
N MET A 257 -20.32 7.85 12.47
CA MET A 257 -20.50 6.94 11.32
C MET A 257 -20.42 5.47 11.76
N ARG A 258 -21.13 4.58 11.06
CA ARG A 258 -21.22 3.15 11.41
C ARG A 258 -19.96 2.33 11.11
N SER A 259 -19.03 2.85 10.30
CA SER A 259 -17.81 2.14 9.89
C SER A 259 -16.68 3.11 9.59
N ALA A 260 -15.56 2.96 10.31
CA ALA A 260 -14.34 3.72 10.09
C ALA A 260 -13.76 3.52 8.67
N THR A 261 -13.87 2.31 8.11
CA THR A 261 -13.42 2.01 6.73
C THR A 261 -14.28 2.74 5.69
N SER A 262 -15.61 2.75 5.87
CA SER A 262 -16.52 3.51 4.99
C SER A 262 -16.26 5.01 5.08
N GLU A 263 -15.94 5.50 6.27
CA GLU A 263 -15.59 6.90 6.55
C GLU A 263 -14.26 7.29 5.89
N ALA A 264 -13.19 6.51 6.09
CA ALA A 264 -11.88 6.74 5.47
C ALA A 264 -11.91 6.71 3.94
N ARG A 265 -12.66 5.77 3.34
CA ARG A 265 -12.92 5.74 1.90
C ARG A 265 -13.62 7.02 1.41
N GLN A 266 -14.59 7.53 2.17
CA GLN A 266 -15.36 8.72 1.80
C GLN A 266 -14.54 10.01 1.95
N VAL A 267 -13.73 10.12 3.00
CA VAL A 267 -12.72 11.18 3.18
C VAL A 267 -11.73 11.19 2.01
N THR A 268 -11.19 10.02 1.65
CA THR A 268 -10.23 9.90 0.55
C THR A 268 -10.88 10.24 -0.80
N ALA A 269 -12.14 9.86 -1.02
CA ALA A 269 -12.89 10.24 -2.22
C ALA A 269 -13.15 11.76 -2.31
N ILE A 270 -13.39 12.44 -1.18
CA ILE A 270 -13.53 13.91 -1.13
C ILE A 270 -12.19 14.59 -1.49
N TRP A 271 -11.07 14.14 -0.92
CA TRP A 271 -9.75 14.66 -1.29
C TRP A 271 -9.39 14.38 -2.75
N ALA A 272 -9.66 13.17 -3.25
CA ALA A 272 -9.43 12.79 -4.63
C ALA A 272 -10.23 13.67 -5.62
N ALA A 273 -11.51 13.92 -5.34
CA ALA A 273 -12.33 14.80 -6.17
C ALA A 273 -11.88 16.27 -6.06
N ALA A 274 -11.57 16.76 -4.85
CA ALA A 274 -11.09 18.13 -4.63
C ALA A 274 -9.80 18.41 -5.41
N ILE A 275 -8.79 17.52 -5.31
CA ILE A 275 -7.50 17.61 -6.02
C ILE A 275 -7.65 17.47 -7.54
N LYS A 276 -8.68 16.75 -8.01
CA LYS A 276 -8.98 16.60 -9.45
C LYS A 276 -9.60 17.88 -10.04
N ASP A 277 -10.52 18.50 -9.32
CA ASP A 277 -11.19 19.73 -9.74
C ASP A 277 -10.31 21.00 -9.56
N ASP A 278 -9.24 20.88 -8.75
CA ASP A 278 -8.24 21.90 -8.40
C ASP A 278 -7.47 22.50 -9.61
N GLY A 279 -7.53 21.85 -10.77
CA GLY A 279 -6.82 22.24 -12.00
C GLY A 279 -7.26 23.57 -12.65
N LYS A 280 -7.80 24.51 -11.85
CA LYS A 280 -8.30 25.83 -12.28
C LYS A 280 -7.90 27.01 -11.38
N GLY A 281 -7.09 26.83 -10.34
CA GLY A 281 -6.29 27.93 -9.77
C GLY A 281 -6.09 27.99 -8.23
N ASP A 282 -5.00 28.64 -7.82
CA ASP A 282 -4.65 29.20 -6.50
C ASP A 282 -4.74 28.34 -5.23
N SER A 283 -5.21 27.10 -5.31
CA SER A 283 -5.36 26.25 -4.13
C SER A 283 -4.13 25.38 -3.86
N ASN A 284 -3.75 25.31 -2.59
CA ASN A 284 -2.69 24.42 -2.08
C ASN A 284 -3.24 23.06 -1.61
N LEU A 285 -4.39 22.60 -2.12
CA LEU A 285 -5.04 21.34 -1.69
C LEU A 285 -4.10 20.14 -1.79
N ILE A 286 -3.43 19.97 -2.93
CA ILE A 286 -2.51 18.86 -3.14
C ILE A 286 -1.32 18.89 -2.17
N SER A 287 -0.81 20.08 -1.82
CA SER A 287 0.22 20.22 -0.77
C SER A 287 -0.37 19.84 0.59
N ALA A 288 -1.49 20.43 0.97
CA ALA A 288 -2.14 20.21 2.27
C ALA A 288 -2.49 18.73 2.54
N TYR A 289 -2.79 17.96 1.50
CA TYR A 289 -3.00 16.52 1.58
C TYR A 289 -1.70 15.70 1.56
N THR A 290 -0.70 16.13 0.80
CA THR A 290 0.65 15.52 0.82
C THR A 290 1.30 15.70 2.20
N ASP A 291 1.19 16.89 2.79
CA ASP A 291 1.69 17.22 4.14
C ASP A 291 0.97 16.40 5.24
N LEU A 292 -0.31 16.07 5.01
CA LEU A 292 -1.09 15.15 5.83
C LEU A 292 -0.55 13.71 5.71
N LEU A 293 -0.35 13.21 4.50
CA LEU A 293 0.15 11.85 4.26
C LEU A 293 1.57 11.66 4.82
N LEU A 294 2.48 12.59 4.56
CA LEU A 294 3.87 12.50 5.03
C LEU A 294 4.00 12.67 6.55
N GLY A 295 3.34 13.67 7.15
CA GLY A 295 3.51 13.97 8.57
C GLY A 295 2.54 13.25 9.51
N SER A 296 1.40 12.78 9.00
CA SER A 296 0.20 12.50 9.81
C SER A 296 -0.58 11.23 9.45
N ILE A 297 -0.11 10.41 8.49
CA ILE A 297 -0.71 9.10 8.14
C ILE A 297 -1.01 8.27 9.40
N ASN A 298 -2.22 7.70 9.45
CA ASN A 298 -2.75 6.89 10.54
C ASN A 298 -2.76 7.53 11.95
N LYS A 299 -2.37 8.80 12.11
CA LYS A 299 -2.53 9.59 13.35
C LYS A 299 -3.88 10.31 13.40
N TYR A 300 -4.39 10.74 12.25
CA TYR A 300 -5.68 11.42 12.08
C TYR A 300 -6.62 10.60 11.19
N ALA A 301 -7.93 10.84 11.33
CA ALA A 301 -8.95 10.22 10.47
C ALA A 301 -8.91 10.72 9.01
N ASP A 302 -8.32 11.90 8.75
CA ASP A 302 -8.12 12.46 7.41
C ASP A 302 -7.30 11.55 6.47
N VAL A 303 -6.44 10.72 7.05
CA VAL A 303 -5.45 9.86 6.39
C VAL A 303 -5.32 8.51 7.11
N LEU A 304 -6.48 7.93 7.47
CA LEU A 304 -6.57 6.55 7.89
C LEU A 304 -6.40 5.65 6.65
N LEU A 305 -5.25 5.00 6.52
CA LEU A 305 -4.92 4.14 5.38
C LEU A 305 -4.64 2.72 5.86
N ASP A 306 -5.33 1.76 5.26
CA ASP A 306 -5.07 0.33 5.39
C ASP A 306 -4.09 -0.12 4.30
N SER A 307 -3.30 -1.16 4.57
CA SER A 307 -2.42 -1.81 3.59
C SER A 307 -3.18 -2.76 2.65
N GLU A 308 -4.23 -3.40 3.17
CA GLU A 308 -5.08 -4.32 2.41
C GLU A 308 -5.96 -3.53 1.42
N ASP A 309 -6.77 -2.62 1.96
CA ASP A 309 -7.78 -1.84 1.26
C ASP A 309 -7.30 -0.40 1.01
N ILE A 310 -6.69 -0.15 -0.17
CA ILE A 310 -6.24 1.18 -0.56
C ILE A 310 -7.45 2.03 -0.99
N PRO A 311 -7.80 3.12 -0.27
CA PRO A 311 -8.92 3.99 -0.65
C PRO A 311 -8.54 5.06 -1.69
N LEU A 312 -7.24 5.21 -1.99
CA LEU A 312 -6.70 6.26 -2.85
C LEU A 312 -6.66 5.84 -4.32
N SER A 313 -7.23 6.65 -5.20
CA SER A 313 -7.25 6.35 -6.64
C SER A 313 -5.86 6.50 -7.29
N LEU A 314 -5.59 5.75 -8.36
CA LEU A 314 -4.31 5.83 -9.09
C LEU A 314 -4.01 7.24 -9.62
N ASP A 315 -5.01 7.96 -10.15
CA ASP A 315 -4.84 9.36 -10.61
C ASP A 315 -4.42 10.28 -9.44
N THR A 316 -5.11 10.20 -8.30
CA THR A 316 -4.79 11.01 -7.12
C THR A 316 -3.41 10.65 -6.55
N ALA A 317 -3.08 9.36 -6.44
CA ALA A 317 -1.78 8.88 -5.99
C ALA A 317 -0.65 9.32 -6.94
N THR A 318 -0.88 9.30 -8.26
CA THR A 318 0.08 9.76 -9.27
C THR A 318 0.32 11.26 -9.17
N ARG A 319 -0.74 12.06 -8.95
CA ARG A 319 -0.62 13.51 -8.69
C ARG A 319 0.19 13.78 -7.44
N ILE A 320 -0.12 13.12 -6.33
CA ILE A 320 0.60 13.26 -5.04
C ILE A 320 2.08 12.86 -5.21
N TRP A 321 2.36 11.75 -5.88
CA TRP A 321 3.73 11.30 -6.12
C TRP A 321 4.52 12.27 -7.01
N ALA A 322 3.93 12.75 -8.11
CA ALA A 322 4.54 13.78 -8.95
C ALA A 322 4.77 15.10 -8.20
N HIS A 323 3.86 15.46 -7.27
CA HIS A 323 4.00 16.63 -6.41
C HIS A 323 5.13 16.46 -5.38
N MET A 324 5.25 15.28 -4.75
CA MET A 324 6.37 14.91 -3.89
C MET A 324 7.71 14.95 -4.64
N CYS A 325 7.76 14.43 -5.86
CA CYS A 325 8.98 14.41 -6.68
C CYS A 325 9.33 15.75 -7.36
N SER A 326 8.53 16.81 -7.17
CA SER A 326 8.85 18.14 -7.68
C SER A 326 9.90 18.85 -6.80
N ASP A 327 10.82 19.60 -7.40
CA ASP A 327 11.85 20.35 -6.64
C ASP A 327 11.24 21.64 -6.08
N ARG A 328 10.55 21.53 -4.95
CA ARG A 328 9.83 22.63 -4.29
C ARG A 328 10.74 23.54 -3.46
N ASP A 329 11.90 23.02 -3.03
CA ASP A 329 12.80 23.68 -2.09
C ASP A 329 14.06 24.28 -2.77
N GLY A 330 14.36 23.91 -4.02
CA GLY A 330 15.64 24.19 -4.66
C GLY A 330 16.82 23.43 -4.05
N GLN A 331 16.55 22.44 -3.19
CA GLN A 331 17.56 21.63 -2.46
C GLN A 331 18.00 20.39 -3.25
N GLY A 332 17.63 20.30 -4.52
CA GLY A 332 17.98 19.21 -5.41
C GLY A 332 17.10 17.97 -5.26
N LYS A 333 17.27 17.04 -6.21
CA LYS A 333 16.39 15.88 -6.38
C LYS A 333 16.37 14.98 -5.15
N VAL A 334 15.16 14.71 -4.67
CA VAL A 334 14.87 13.85 -3.53
C VAL A 334 14.65 12.40 -3.96
N PHE A 335 14.89 11.46 -3.04
CA PHE A 335 14.45 10.07 -3.16
C PHE A 335 13.72 9.68 -1.87
N TYR A 336 12.44 9.38 -2.00
CA TYR A 336 11.65 8.85 -0.88
C TYR A 336 11.89 7.36 -0.75
N TYR A 337 12.05 6.87 0.48
CA TYR A 337 12.23 5.45 0.79
C TYR A 337 11.52 5.09 2.10
N CYS A 338 11.12 3.84 2.28
CA CYS A 338 10.70 3.32 3.58
C CYS A 338 11.92 2.74 4.29
N PRO A 339 12.35 3.25 5.45
CA PRO A 339 13.47 2.67 6.19
C PRO A 339 13.21 1.20 6.54
N GLY A 340 14.05 0.31 6.01
CA GLY A 340 14.12 -1.08 6.43
C GLY A 340 14.84 -1.26 7.77
N ASN A 341 14.94 -2.51 8.21
CA ASN A 341 15.83 -2.88 9.33
C ASN A 341 17.31 -2.96 8.92
N GLY A 342 17.61 -2.85 7.61
CA GLY A 342 18.97 -2.80 7.07
C GLY A 342 19.57 -1.40 7.11
N LYS A 343 20.90 -1.29 7.05
CA LYS A 343 21.62 -0.01 7.21
C LYS A 343 21.94 0.72 5.89
N ASP A 344 21.70 0.09 4.73
CA ASP A 344 22.33 0.47 3.46
C ASP A 344 21.51 1.41 2.55
N GLU A 345 20.19 1.39 2.63
CA GLU A 345 19.30 2.15 1.73
C GLU A 345 19.70 3.63 1.60
N SER A 346 20.00 4.28 2.73
CA SER A 346 20.41 5.70 2.76
C SER A 346 21.84 5.96 2.25
N HIS A 347 22.69 4.93 2.25
CA HIS A 347 24.02 4.98 1.65
C HIS A 347 23.90 4.89 0.12
N ILE A 348 23.18 3.90 -0.41
CA ILE A 348 22.87 3.75 -1.84
C ILE A 348 22.27 5.03 -2.42
N ILE A 349 21.27 5.62 -1.77
CA ILE A 349 20.62 6.85 -2.23
C ILE A 349 21.61 8.03 -2.32
N ARG A 350 22.46 8.23 -1.31
CA ARG A 350 23.35 9.39 -1.23
C ARG A 350 24.63 9.22 -2.04
N HIS A 351 25.24 8.04 -1.97
CA HIS A 351 26.57 7.77 -2.51
C HIS A 351 26.51 7.22 -3.94
N ILE A 352 25.51 6.41 -4.28
CA ILE A 352 25.36 5.82 -5.63
C ILE A 352 24.41 6.68 -6.47
N LEU A 353 23.14 6.80 -6.06
CA LEU A 353 22.12 7.52 -6.83
C LEU A 353 22.33 9.06 -6.87
N LYS A 354 23.18 9.60 -5.99
CA LYS A 354 23.46 11.04 -5.77
C LYS A 354 22.20 11.88 -5.48
N LEU A 355 21.27 11.35 -4.67
CA LEU A 355 20.00 12.00 -4.31
C LEU A 355 19.93 12.31 -2.80
N ARG A 356 18.98 13.18 -2.40
CA ARG A 356 18.66 13.44 -1.00
C ARG A 356 17.70 12.35 -0.46
N PRO A 357 18.12 11.44 0.45
CA PRO A 357 17.21 10.45 1.04
C PRO A 357 16.19 11.13 1.96
N ILE A 358 14.91 10.81 1.79
CA ILE A 358 13.82 11.22 2.68
C ILE A 358 13.04 9.98 3.14
N PRO A 359 13.04 9.65 4.45
CA PRO A 359 12.29 8.53 4.96
C PRO A 359 10.78 8.82 4.94
N ILE A 360 9.98 7.85 4.51
CA ILE A 360 8.51 7.87 4.63
C ILE A 360 8.00 6.65 5.38
N GLU A 361 6.76 6.74 5.85
CA GLU A 361 6.10 5.68 6.61
C GLU A 361 5.72 4.48 5.71
N ARG A 362 5.72 3.28 6.29
CA ARG A 362 5.60 1.99 5.58
C ARG A 362 4.25 1.81 4.90
N THR A 363 3.12 2.19 5.49
CA THR A 363 1.81 2.11 4.81
C THR A 363 1.78 3.01 3.58
N LEU A 364 2.33 4.23 3.66
CA LEU A 364 2.41 5.13 2.50
C LEU A 364 3.33 4.57 1.40
N TRP A 365 4.46 3.97 1.77
CA TRP A 365 5.36 3.29 0.83
C TRP A 365 4.69 2.10 0.15
N MET A 366 4.05 1.21 0.92
CA MET A 366 3.36 0.04 0.35
C MET A 366 2.22 0.43 -0.59
N LEU A 367 1.54 1.56 -0.32
CA LEU A 367 0.56 2.15 -1.24
C LEU A 367 1.21 2.54 -2.58
N PHE A 368 2.31 3.31 -2.57
CA PHE A 368 2.99 3.71 -3.81
C PHE A 368 3.63 2.51 -4.54
N ARG A 369 4.12 1.50 -3.82
CA ARG A 369 4.62 0.23 -4.38
C ARG A 369 3.51 -0.56 -5.09
N LYS A 370 2.35 -0.75 -4.44
CA LYS A 370 1.18 -1.47 -4.99
C LYS A 370 0.55 -0.75 -6.21
N LEU A 371 0.90 0.52 -6.43
CA LEU A 371 0.54 1.31 -7.62
C LEU A 371 1.70 1.47 -8.63
N ASN A 372 2.84 0.81 -8.43
CA ASN A 372 4.07 0.89 -9.24
C ASN A 372 4.64 2.32 -9.42
N LEU A 373 4.41 3.20 -8.45
CA LEU A 373 4.87 4.60 -8.48
C LEU A 373 6.30 4.78 -7.96
N CYS A 374 6.78 3.89 -7.07
CA CYS A 374 8.13 3.95 -6.51
C CYS A 374 8.92 2.62 -6.62
N ARG A 375 10.26 2.75 -6.65
CA ARG A 375 11.25 1.67 -6.63
C ARG A 375 12.04 1.71 -5.32
N THR A 376 12.59 0.58 -4.89
CA THR A 376 13.63 0.58 -3.84
C THR A 376 14.92 1.26 -4.36
N PRO A 377 15.89 1.63 -3.50
CA PRO A 377 17.16 2.19 -3.95
C PRO A 377 17.91 1.28 -4.93
N GLU A 378 17.88 -0.03 -4.67
CA GLU A 378 18.54 -1.08 -5.46
C GLU A 378 17.83 -1.27 -6.81
N GLU A 379 16.50 -1.27 -6.82
CA GLU A 379 15.70 -1.32 -8.05
C GLU A 379 15.90 -0.07 -8.93
N GLU A 380 16.05 1.12 -8.33
CA GLU A 380 16.35 2.35 -9.08
C GLU A 380 17.80 2.38 -9.60
N GLN A 381 18.75 1.86 -8.82
CA GLN A 381 20.15 1.66 -9.23
C GLN A 381 20.23 0.72 -10.44
N GLN A 382 19.61 -0.46 -10.35
CA GLN A 382 19.48 -1.43 -11.45
C GLN A 382 18.74 -0.84 -12.65
N TYR A 383 17.64 -0.12 -12.43
CA TYR A 383 16.91 0.56 -13.50
C TYR A 383 17.79 1.58 -14.23
N ARG A 384 18.51 2.45 -13.52
CA ARG A 384 19.41 3.44 -14.15
C ARG A 384 20.57 2.78 -14.87
N PHE A 385 21.16 1.74 -14.31
CA PHE A 385 22.21 0.96 -14.96
C PHE A 385 21.69 0.26 -16.24
N SER A 386 20.43 -0.23 -16.24
CA SER A 386 19.79 -0.78 -17.44
C SER A 386 19.62 0.23 -18.58
N GLN A 387 19.46 1.51 -18.22
CA GLN A 387 19.31 2.66 -19.14
C GLN A 387 20.62 3.44 -19.34
N ALA A 388 21.75 2.95 -18.82
CA ALA A 388 23.04 3.64 -18.96
C ALA A 388 23.51 3.62 -20.42
N ARG A 389 24.32 4.62 -20.78
CA ARG A 389 24.84 4.77 -22.14
C ARG A 389 25.64 3.53 -22.54
N ILE A 390 25.26 2.91 -23.66
CA ILE A 390 26.02 1.82 -24.28
C ILE A 390 27.36 2.35 -24.78
N VAL A 391 28.42 1.57 -24.57
CA VAL A 391 29.80 1.84 -24.96
C VAL A 391 30.29 0.67 -25.83
N GLU A 392 31.14 0.96 -26.81
CA GLU A 392 31.80 -0.07 -27.62
C GLU A 392 32.93 -0.73 -26.84
N VAL A 393 33.34 -1.94 -27.25
CA VAL A 393 34.52 -2.61 -26.64
C VAL A 393 35.77 -1.82 -27.06
N PRO A 394 36.61 -1.32 -26.13
CA PRO A 394 37.84 -0.61 -26.49
C PRO A 394 38.73 -1.45 -27.41
N ASP A 395 39.44 -0.80 -28.35
CA ASP A 395 40.43 -1.47 -29.20
C ASP A 395 41.79 -1.62 -28.49
N GLU A 396 41.74 -2.10 -27.25
CA GLU A 396 42.91 -2.51 -26.46
C GLU A 396 42.98 -4.04 -26.42
N GLU A 397 44.19 -4.60 -26.44
CA GLU A 397 44.36 -6.06 -26.41
C GLU A 397 43.69 -6.70 -25.17
N PHE A 398 43.73 -6.03 -24.02
CA PHE A 398 43.03 -6.43 -22.80
C PHE A 398 41.52 -6.57 -23.04
N ALA A 399 40.87 -5.48 -23.46
CA ALA A 399 39.43 -5.41 -23.67
C ALA A 399 38.92 -6.45 -24.68
N GLN A 400 39.66 -6.61 -25.78
CA GLN A 400 39.31 -7.52 -26.86
C GLN A 400 39.48 -9.01 -26.45
N ASN A 401 40.47 -9.33 -25.62
CA ASN A 401 40.59 -10.69 -25.06
C ASN A 401 39.50 -10.99 -24.03
N VAL A 402 39.21 -10.08 -23.09
CA VAL A 402 38.09 -10.22 -22.13
C VAL A 402 36.76 -10.45 -22.87
N SER A 403 36.49 -9.66 -23.91
CA SER A 403 35.31 -9.80 -24.75
C SER A 403 35.23 -11.16 -25.43
N TRP A 404 36.30 -11.59 -26.11
CA TRP A 404 36.35 -12.88 -26.79
C TRP A 404 36.14 -14.06 -25.84
N MET A 405 36.87 -14.08 -24.72
CA MET A 405 36.78 -15.14 -23.70
C MET A 405 35.39 -15.23 -23.08
N LEU A 406 34.74 -14.09 -22.81
CA LEU A 406 33.38 -14.08 -22.26
C LEU A 406 32.36 -14.57 -23.29
N GLN A 407 32.53 -14.24 -24.58
CA GLN A 407 31.73 -14.81 -25.66
C GLN A 407 31.94 -16.34 -25.78
N CYS A 408 33.16 -16.85 -25.59
CA CYS A 408 33.40 -18.29 -25.47
C CYS A 408 32.59 -18.92 -24.32
N CYS A 409 32.62 -18.35 -23.11
CA CYS A 409 31.83 -18.84 -21.97
C CYS A 409 30.32 -18.85 -22.26
N ILE A 410 29.79 -17.79 -22.87
CA ILE A 410 28.37 -17.69 -23.28
C ILE A 410 27.99 -18.80 -24.24
N HIS A 411 28.77 -18.99 -25.31
CA HIS A 411 28.47 -19.96 -26.36
C HIS A 411 28.74 -21.41 -25.95
N ALA A 412 29.57 -21.66 -24.93
CA ALA A 412 29.96 -22.99 -24.44
C ALA A 412 28.81 -23.91 -24.00
N HIS A 413 27.59 -23.40 -23.82
CA HIS A 413 26.47 -24.20 -23.33
C HIS A 413 25.11 -23.80 -23.93
N PRO A 414 24.24 -24.77 -24.31
CA PRO A 414 22.93 -24.47 -24.88
C PRO A 414 21.96 -23.67 -23.99
N ALA A 415 22.21 -23.56 -22.69
CA ALA A 415 21.41 -22.73 -21.78
C ALA A 415 21.84 -21.25 -21.73
N THR A 416 22.97 -20.88 -22.36
CA THR A 416 23.54 -19.52 -22.35
C THR A 416 23.81 -18.96 -23.75
N GLN A 417 23.97 -19.80 -24.78
CA GLN A 417 24.31 -19.41 -26.16
C GLN A 417 23.38 -18.38 -26.85
N PHE A 418 22.20 -18.12 -26.30
CA PHE A 418 21.22 -17.16 -26.81
C PHE A 418 21.23 -15.80 -26.06
N ILE A 419 22.13 -15.64 -25.08
CA ILE A 419 22.24 -14.46 -24.22
C ILE A 419 23.36 -13.57 -24.76
N GLY A 420 23.05 -12.34 -25.15
CA GLY A 420 24.06 -11.36 -25.57
C GLY A 420 24.63 -10.55 -24.39
N PHE A 421 25.62 -9.69 -24.66
CA PHE A 421 25.99 -8.61 -23.75
C PHE A 421 26.31 -7.32 -24.50
N GLU A 422 26.17 -6.20 -23.79
CA GLU A 422 26.46 -4.84 -24.19
C GLU A 422 27.22 -4.15 -23.05
N LEU A 423 28.26 -3.38 -23.36
CA LEU A 423 28.97 -2.60 -22.33
C LEU A 423 28.21 -1.30 -22.05
N VAL A 424 28.21 -0.85 -20.80
CA VAL A 424 27.62 0.43 -20.39
C VAL A 424 28.57 1.24 -19.52
N ASP A 425 28.43 2.58 -19.57
CA ASP A 425 29.15 3.49 -18.67
C ASP A 425 28.59 3.38 -17.24
N GLY A 426 29.13 2.41 -16.49
CA GLY A 426 28.69 2.03 -15.15
C GLY A 426 29.30 2.86 -14.02
N LYS A 427 30.08 3.92 -14.31
CA LYS A 427 30.97 4.62 -13.35
C LYS A 427 30.31 5.17 -12.08
N ASN A 428 28.99 5.38 -12.09
CA ASN A 428 28.25 5.96 -10.97
C ASN A 428 27.29 4.97 -10.28
N PHE A 429 27.31 3.69 -10.64
CA PHE A 429 26.24 2.75 -10.30
C PHE A 429 26.66 1.56 -9.42
N GLU A 430 27.96 1.35 -9.17
CA GLU A 430 28.50 0.26 -8.31
C GLU A 430 27.86 -1.12 -8.62
N THR A 431 27.50 -1.32 -9.89
CA THR A 431 26.86 -2.51 -10.44
C THR A 431 27.75 -3.04 -11.54
N ASP A 432 28.09 -4.33 -11.49
CA ASP A 432 29.05 -4.94 -12.41
C ASP A 432 28.38 -5.60 -13.62
N ALA A 433 27.26 -6.30 -13.38
CA ALA A 433 26.46 -6.93 -14.41
C ALA A 433 24.96 -6.85 -14.05
N PHE A 434 24.10 -6.56 -15.02
CA PHE A 434 22.65 -6.64 -14.88
C PHE A 434 21.98 -7.20 -16.13
N TYR A 435 21.05 -8.15 -15.98
CA TYR A 435 20.44 -8.86 -17.10
C TYR A 435 19.11 -8.22 -17.53
N VAL A 436 19.11 -7.67 -18.75
CA VAL A 436 17.99 -7.02 -19.43
C VAL A 436 17.60 -7.90 -20.63
N LYS A 437 16.91 -8.99 -20.33
CA LYS A 437 16.49 -10.07 -21.26
C LYS A 437 16.21 -9.56 -22.70
N PRO A 438 16.94 -10.02 -23.74
CA PRO A 438 17.89 -11.15 -23.75
C PRO A 438 19.38 -10.76 -23.56
N THR A 439 19.71 -9.51 -23.20
CA THR A 439 21.11 -9.05 -23.13
C THR A 439 21.57 -8.70 -21.71
N TRP A 440 22.84 -8.94 -21.42
CA TRP A 440 23.51 -8.35 -20.27
C TRP A 440 23.92 -6.91 -20.54
N LYS A 441 23.76 -6.06 -19.54
CA LYS A 441 24.51 -4.82 -19.40
C LYS A 441 25.71 -5.12 -18.51
N LEU A 442 26.92 -4.90 -19.01
CA LEU A 442 28.16 -5.10 -18.26
C LEU A 442 28.85 -3.75 -18.05
N ASN A 443 29.38 -3.53 -16.86
CA ASN A 443 30.08 -2.29 -16.52
C ASN A 443 31.40 -2.21 -17.30
N SER A 444 31.59 -1.14 -18.08
CA SER A 444 32.79 -0.96 -18.90
C SER A 444 34.10 -0.94 -18.10
N ARG A 445 34.07 -0.80 -16.76
CA ARG A 445 35.25 -0.92 -15.90
C ARG A 445 36.00 -2.25 -16.09
N TRP A 446 35.28 -3.34 -16.32
CA TRP A 446 35.88 -4.68 -16.50
C TRP A 446 36.62 -4.86 -17.82
N PHE A 447 36.51 -3.90 -18.74
CA PHE A 447 37.12 -3.92 -20.06
C PHE A 447 38.29 -2.92 -20.17
N THR A 448 38.73 -2.32 -19.06
CA THR A 448 40.02 -1.63 -18.96
C THR A 448 40.89 -2.35 -17.93
N TYR A 449 42.21 -2.35 -18.14
CA TYR A 449 43.13 -3.03 -17.23
C TYR A 449 43.02 -2.45 -15.81
N GLU A 450 43.07 -1.13 -15.67
CA GLU A 450 42.97 -0.44 -14.39
C GLU A 450 41.61 -0.63 -13.70
N GLY A 451 40.52 -0.75 -14.47
CA GLY A 451 39.16 -0.89 -13.94
C GLY A 451 38.82 -2.31 -13.49
N ALA A 452 39.38 -3.33 -14.17
CA ALA A 452 39.27 -4.73 -13.79
C ALA A 452 40.12 -5.10 -12.56
N HIS A 453 41.25 -4.41 -12.36
CA HIS A 453 42.19 -4.69 -11.29
C HIS A 453 42.01 -3.81 -10.04
N LEU A 454 41.12 -2.81 -10.06
CA LEU A 454 40.93 -1.84 -8.98
C LEU A 454 40.71 -2.49 -7.60
N ASP A 455 39.92 -3.56 -7.57
CA ASP A 455 39.55 -4.32 -6.37
C ASP A 455 40.19 -5.73 -6.34
N ALA A 456 41.20 -5.99 -7.20
CA ALA A 456 41.73 -7.32 -7.47
C ALA A 456 43.21 -7.46 -7.10
N TYR A 457 43.58 -8.58 -6.45
CA TYR A 457 44.97 -8.99 -6.40
C TYR A 457 45.32 -9.83 -7.65
N CYS A 458 46.12 -9.28 -8.54
CA CYS A 458 46.72 -10.01 -9.66
C CYS A 458 48.23 -9.72 -9.71
N GLN A 459 49.02 -10.77 -9.96
CA GLN A 459 50.48 -10.67 -10.14
C GLN A 459 50.86 -10.51 -11.62
N GLU A 460 49.93 -10.75 -12.53
CA GLU A 460 50.09 -10.55 -13.96
C GLU A 460 50.27 -9.06 -14.26
N ALA A 461 51.25 -8.72 -15.11
CA ALA A 461 51.47 -7.35 -15.55
C ALA A 461 50.45 -6.94 -16.64
N ARG A 462 50.30 -5.63 -16.87
CA ARG A 462 49.49 -5.12 -17.99
C ARG A 462 49.97 -5.77 -19.31
N PRO A 463 49.08 -6.38 -20.11
CA PRO A 463 49.47 -6.95 -21.38
C PRO A 463 49.90 -5.84 -22.34
N ASP A 464 50.93 -6.14 -23.12
CA ASP A 464 51.53 -5.31 -24.16
C ASP A 464 51.78 -6.20 -25.40
N GLU A 465 52.26 -5.63 -26.51
CA GLU A 465 52.48 -6.39 -27.76
C GLU A 465 53.40 -7.63 -27.62
N THR A 466 54.18 -7.72 -26.53
CA THR A 466 55.08 -8.83 -26.20
C THR A 466 54.50 -9.80 -25.17
N ARG A 467 53.52 -9.39 -24.34
CA ARG A 467 53.03 -10.13 -23.17
C ARG A 467 51.63 -10.71 -23.38
N PRO A 468 51.40 -12.01 -23.10
CA PRO A 468 50.09 -12.61 -23.28
C PRO A 468 49.05 -12.11 -22.29
N PHE A 469 47.79 -12.07 -22.74
CA PHE A 469 46.66 -11.91 -21.82
C PHE A 469 46.52 -13.16 -20.92
N SER A 470 46.74 -12.96 -19.63
CA SER A 470 46.69 -13.97 -18.56
C SER A 470 45.64 -13.67 -17.47
N CYS A 471 44.91 -12.55 -17.56
CA CYS A 471 43.96 -12.07 -16.54
C CYS A 471 42.62 -12.86 -16.53
N ASP A 472 42.66 -14.19 -16.45
CA ASP A 472 41.47 -15.06 -16.49
C ASP A 472 40.47 -14.78 -15.36
N HIS A 473 40.95 -14.31 -14.20
CA HIS A 473 40.11 -13.91 -13.07
C HIS A 473 39.04 -12.87 -13.46
N THR A 474 39.38 -11.92 -14.36
CA THR A 474 38.47 -10.87 -14.84
C THR A 474 37.24 -11.48 -15.52
N VAL A 475 37.46 -12.46 -16.40
CA VAL A 475 36.40 -13.14 -17.15
C VAL A 475 35.63 -14.09 -16.25
N LEU A 476 36.31 -14.77 -15.32
CA LEU A 476 35.68 -15.66 -14.35
C LEU A 476 34.74 -14.92 -13.40
N TRP A 477 35.11 -13.75 -12.89
CA TRP A 477 34.23 -12.94 -12.04
C TRP A 477 33.04 -12.38 -12.81
N LEU A 478 33.24 -11.83 -14.02
CA LEU A 478 32.13 -11.44 -14.91
C LEU A 478 31.16 -12.60 -15.15
N TRP A 479 31.68 -13.79 -15.46
CA TRP A 479 30.87 -14.99 -15.65
C TRP A 479 30.13 -15.41 -14.37
N GLU A 480 30.77 -15.33 -13.21
CA GLU A 480 30.14 -15.66 -11.93
C GLU A 480 29.03 -14.67 -11.54
N TYR A 481 29.22 -13.35 -11.77
CA TYR A 481 28.14 -12.36 -11.64
C TYR A 481 26.98 -12.64 -12.60
N MET A 482 27.29 -13.03 -13.85
CA MET A 482 26.27 -13.37 -14.83
C MET A 482 25.46 -14.61 -14.41
N ILE A 483 26.13 -15.71 -14.06
CA ILE A 483 25.44 -16.93 -13.60
C ILE A 483 24.64 -16.68 -12.32
N ALA A 484 25.18 -15.92 -11.36
CA ALA A 484 24.47 -15.56 -10.13
C ALA A 484 23.18 -14.73 -10.41
N GLY A 485 23.24 -13.72 -11.28
CA GLY A 485 22.07 -12.90 -11.60
C GLY A 485 20.97 -13.64 -12.36
N LEU A 486 21.33 -14.57 -13.26
CA LEU A 486 20.35 -15.44 -13.94
C LEU A 486 19.65 -16.41 -12.98
N ILE A 487 20.35 -16.86 -11.93
CA ILE A 487 19.78 -17.69 -10.87
C ILE A 487 18.89 -16.84 -9.95
N ALA A 488 19.32 -15.64 -9.57
CA ALA A 488 18.56 -14.73 -8.70
C ALA A 488 17.21 -14.28 -9.30
N GLN A 489 17.11 -14.16 -10.62
CA GLN A 489 15.83 -13.88 -11.30
C GLN A 489 14.86 -15.09 -11.34
N GLY A 490 15.31 -16.31 -11.06
CA GLY A 490 14.47 -17.52 -11.04
C GLY A 490 13.97 -18.02 -12.42
N GLU A 491 14.00 -17.20 -13.47
CA GLU A 491 13.50 -17.58 -14.80
C GLU A 491 14.32 -18.65 -15.54
N HIS A 492 15.52 -18.99 -15.05
CA HIS A 492 16.49 -19.83 -15.77
C HIS A 492 16.82 -21.16 -15.06
N PRO A 493 15.85 -22.08 -14.84
CA PRO A 493 16.06 -23.32 -14.08
C PRO A 493 17.05 -24.31 -14.72
N ARG A 494 17.36 -24.16 -16.02
CA ARG A 494 18.46 -24.90 -16.68
C ARG A 494 19.85 -24.41 -16.24
N ILE A 495 19.99 -23.12 -15.96
CA ILE A 495 21.24 -22.53 -15.47
C ILE A 495 21.43 -22.89 -13.99
N THR A 496 20.39 -22.78 -13.16
CA THR A 496 20.44 -23.20 -11.74
C THR A 496 20.88 -24.66 -11.59
N LYS A 497 20.35 -25.58 -12.41
CA LYS A 497 20.77 -27.00 -12.41
C LYS A 497 22.20 -27.23 -12.93
N ALA A 498 22.77 -26.29 -13.66
CA ALA A 498 24.07 -26.40 -14.30
C ALA A 498 25.14 -25.47 -13.67
N GLU A 499 24.83 -24.77 -12.57
CA GLU A 499 25.69 -23.70 -12.02
C GLU A 499 27.15 -24.14 -11.83
N ASN A 500 27.37 -25.19 -11.04
CA ASN A 500 28.71 -25.72 -10.76
C ASN A 500 29.41 -26.24 -12.03
N TRP A 501 28.66 -26.79 -12.98
CA TRP A 501 29.20 -27.20 -14.27
C TRP A 501 29.62 -26.00 -15.11
N LEU A 502 28.81 -24.94 -15.18
CA LEU A 502 29.10 -23.71 -15.93
C LEU A 502 30.30 -22.94 -15.37
N LYS A 503 30.43 -22.88 -14.04
CA LYS A 503 31.59 -22.29 -13.35
C LYS A 503 32.86 -23.12 -13.56
N THR A 504 32.78 -24.45 -13.46
CA THR A 504 33.93 -25.35 -13.65
C THR A 504 34.37 -25.39 -15.12
N MET A 505 33.42 -25.48 -16.05
CA MET A 505 33.65 -25.43 -17.48
C MET A 505 34.42 -24.17 -17.87
N ALA A 506 33.98 -22.99 -17.44
CA ALA A 506 34.69 -21.75 -17.76
C ALA A 506 36.14 -21.78 -17.27
N ARG A 507 36.39 -22.15 -16.00
CA ARG A 507 37.74 -22.27 -15.42
C ARG A 507 38.62 -23.25 -16.23
N THR A 508 38.12 -24.45 -16.51
CA THR A 508 38.89 -25.46 -17.27
C THR A 508 39.13 -25.07 -18.72
N ARG A 509 38.16 -24.43 -19.39
CA ARG A 509 38.28 -24.07 -20.82
C ARG A 509 39.11 -22.81 -21.07
N LEU A 510 39.11 -21.84 -20.14
CA LEU A 510 40.00 -20.68 -20.22
C LEU A 510 41.46 -21.09 -20.01
N LEU A 511 41.77 -21.94 -19.02
CA LEU A 511 43.12 -22.51 -18.84
C LEU A 511 43.61 -23.32 -20.07
N GLN A 512 42.69 -23.93 -20.82
CA GLN A 512 42.96 -24.66 -22.07
C GLN A 512 43.05 -23.77 -23.31
N MET A 513 42.70 -22.48 -23.23
CA MET A 513 42.58 -21.58 -24.37
C MET A 513 43.95 -21.03 -24.79
N PRO A 514 44.41 -21.25 -26.04
CA PRO A 514 45.65 -20.67 -26.55
C PRO A 514 45.62 -19.13 -26.55
N ARG A 515 46.73 -18.51 -26.17
CA ARG A 515 46.89 -17.04 -26.04
C ARG A 515 47.89 -16.50 -27.05
N SER A 516 47.83 -15.19 -27.33
CA SER A 516 48.73 -14.47 -28.23
C SER A 516 49.06 -15.23 -29.52
N ILE A 517 48.02 -15.69 -30.22
CA ILE A 517 48.18 -16.35 -31.52
C ILE A 517 48.75 -15.33 -32.49
N LYS A 518 49.98 -15.56 -32.96
CA LYS A 518 50.65 -14.73 -33.96
C LYS A 518 50.86 -15.55 -35.22
N CYS A 519 50.51 -14.98 -36.36
CA CYS A 519 50.93 -15.49 -37.67
C CYS A 519 52.09 -14.63 -38.16
N THR A 520 53.08 -15.25 -38.80
CA THR A 520 54.22 -14.55 -39.41
C THR A 520 54.59 -15.18 -40.74
N ARG A 521 55.15 -14.37 -41.64
CA ARG A 521 55.79 -14.87 -42.88
C ARG A 521 57.13 -15.49 -42.52
N THR A 522 57.44 -16.67 -43.05
CA THR A 522 58.83 -17.17 -43.05
C THR A 522 59.60 -16.49 -44.20
N GLY A 523 60.91 -16.75 -44.34
CA GLY A 523 61.68 -16.27 -45.49
C GLY A 523 61.40 -17.00 -46.81
N ARG A 524 60.46 -17.96 -46.84
CA ARG A 524 60.19 -18.84 -47.99
C ARG A 524 58.83 -18.59 -48.64
N LYS A 525 58.75 -18.87 -49.94
CA LYS A 525 57.54 -18.80 -50.76
C LYS A 525 56.47 -19.75 -50.23
N GLY A 526 55.21 -19.29 -50.19
CA GLY A 526 54.07 -20.14 -49.81
C GLY A 526 54.15 -20.70 -48.38
N GLN A 527 54.90 -20.06 -47.48
CA GLN A 527 55.02 -20.47 -46.08
C GLN A 527 54.51 -19.41 -45.09
N LEU A 528 53.84 -19.88 -44.04
CA LEU A 528 53.45 -19.09 -42.87
C LEU A 528 53.76 -19.89 -41.60
N SER A 529 54.30 -19.21 -40.59
CA SER A 529 54.45 -19.75 -39.24
C SER A 529 53.28 -19.26 -38.37
N VAL A 530 52.79 -20.12 -37.50
CA VAL A 530 51.74 -19.83 -36.51
C VAL A 530 52.27 -20.18 -35.14
N SER A 531 52.44 -19.19 -34.27
CA SER A 531 52.86 -19.36 -32.88
C SER A 531 51.76 -18.97 -31.90
N TRP A 532 51.82 -19.50 -30.69
CA TRP A 532 50.90 -19.18 -29.59
C TRP A 532 51.62 -19.37 -28.25
N VAL A 533 51.04 -18.81 -27.19
CA VAL A 533 51.41 -19.10 -25.80
C VAL A 533 50.34 -20.01 -25.19
N SER A 534 50.76 -21.04 -24.47
CA SER A 534 49.85 -21.83 -23.62
C SER A 534 50.01 -21.41 -22.16
N VAL A 535 48.87 -21.23 -21.48
CA VAL A 535 48.79 -21.04 -20.02
C VAL A 535 48.38 -22.34 -19.30
N ASP A 536 48.35 -23.45 -20.03
CA ASP A 536 47.90 -24.76 -19.54
C ASP A 536 48.99 -25.44 -18.69
N SER A 537 48.60 -26.43 -17.89
CA SER A 537 49.51 -27.03 -16.92
C SER A 537 50.62 -27.87 -17.58
N GLN A 538 51.77 -27.94 -16.92
CA GLN A 538 52.90 -28.77 -17.38
C GLN A 538 52.54 -30.27 -17.47
N GLN A 539 51.49 -30.73 -16.77
CA GLN A 539 50.94 -32.09 -16.83
C GLN A 539 50.20 -32.38 -18.15
N ASN A 540 49.83 -31.34 -18.90
CA ASN A 540 49.12 -31.44 -20.17
C ASN A 540 50.01 -31.24 -21.40
N LYS A 541 51.34 -31.13 -21.24
CA LYS A 541 52.30 -30.80 -22.31
C LYS A 541 52.11 -31.57 -23.62
N ASP A 542 51.81 -32.86 -23.54
CA ASP A 542 51.72 -33.74 -24.72
C ASP A 542 50.32 -33.78 -25.35
N LYS A 543 49.33 -33.08 -24.78
CA LYS A 543 47.96 -33.07 -25.31
C LYS A 543 47.90 -32.34 -26.66
N PRO A 544 47.07 -32.81 -27.61
CA PRO A 544 47.02 -32.24 -28.95
C PRO A 544 46.41 -30.83 -28.98
N ILE A 545 47.08 -29.95 -29.71
CA ILE A 545 46.57 -28.66 -30.21
C ILE A 545 46.38 -28.81 -31.71
N LYS A 546 45.27 -28.26 -32.22
CA LYS A 546 44.94 -28.23 -33.64
C LYS A 546 44.99 -26.79 -34.13
N ILE A 547 45.65 -26.62 -35.27
CA ILE A 547 45.86 -25.35 -35.95
C ILE A 547 45.23 -25.46 -37.33
N VAL A 548 44.38 -24.50 -37.70
CA VAL A 548 43.76 -24.43 -39.03
C VAL A 548 43.98 -23.04 -39.61
N LEU A 549 44.57 -22.95 -40.81
CA LEU A 549 44.72 -21.72 -41.57
C LEU A 549 43.53 -21.52 -42.51
N HIS A 550 42.48 -20.85 -42.04
CA HIS A 550 41.31 -20.55 -42.87
C HIS A 550 41.65 -19.50 -43.91
N SER A 551 41.37 -19.77 -45.19
CA SER A 551 41.47 -18.76 -46.24
C SER A 551 40.34 -17.72 -46.13
N ASP A 552 40.59 -16.52 -46.62
CA ASP A 552 39.60 -15.46 -46.90
C ASP A 552 38.30 -16.00 -47.55
N GLN A 553 38.42 -16.86 -48.56
CA GLN A 553 37.33 -17.52 -49.25
C GLN A 553 36.57 -18.52 -48.36
N CYS A 554 37.27 -19.31 -47.54
CA CYS A 554 36.63 -20.20 -46.57
C CYS A 554 35.85 -19.42 -45.50
N ALA A 555 36.47 -18.36 -44.97
CA ALA A 555 35.87 -17.48 -43.98
C ALA A 555 34.59 -16.81 -44.53
N SER A 556 34.56 -16.42 -45.80
CA SER A 556 33.44 -15.68 -46.39
C SER A 556 32.31 -16.53 -47.01
N HIS A 557 32.61 -17.69 -47.63
CA HIS A 557 31.63 -18.36 -48.51
C HIS A 557 30.90 -19.60 -47.97
N GLN A 558 31.41 -20.32 -46.96
CA GLN A 558 30.73 -21.52 -46.44
C GLN A 558 29.93 -21.27 -45.15
N TRP A 559 30.16 -20.16 -44.45
CA TRP A 559 29.50 -19.83 -43.18
C TRP A 559 28.83 -18.45 -43.29
N PRO A 560 27.51 -18.37 -43.55
CA PRO A 560 26.74 -17.12 -43.39
C PRO A 560 26.86 -16.54 -41.97
N SER A 561 27.19 -17.40 -41.01
CA SER A 561 27.64 -17.07 -39.67
C SER A 561 29.17 -17.10 -39.56
N LEU A 562 29.86 -16.14 -40.17
CA LEU A 562 31.20 -15.70 -39.70
C LEU A 562 31.12 -14.99 -38.32
N LYS A 563 29.95 -15.05 -37.65
CA LYS A 563 29.86 -15.03 -36.19
C LYS A 563 30.74 -16.14 -35.63
N VAL A 564 31.96 -15.75 -35.28
CA VAL A 564 33.01 -16.51 -34.59
C VAL A 564 32.56 -17.87 -34.04
N THR A 565 33.10 -18.94 -34.61
CA THR A 565 33.10 -20.26 -33.95
C THR A 565 33.98 -20.15 -32.70
N PHE A 566 33.37 -19.97 -31.54
CA PHE A 566 34.11 -19.86 -30.26
C PHE A 566 34.63 -21.21 -29.75
N LEU A 567 33.94 -22.30 -30.14
CA LEU A 567 34.18 -23.66 -29.66
C LEU A 567 34.72 -24.54 -30.79
N PHE A 568 35.68 -25.38 -30.45
CA PHE A 568 36.10 -26.50 -31.28
C PHE A 568 35.06 -27.63 -31.27
N SER A 569 34.76 -28.15 -32.46
CA SER A 569 33.97 -29.37 -32.67
C SER A 569 34.75 -30.33 -33.55
N PRO A 570 35.12 -31.53 -33.07
CA PRO A 570 35.59 -32.61 -33.92
C PRO A 570 34.39 -33.13 -34.70
N ARG A 571 34.46 -33.06 -36.03
CA ARG A 571 33.31 -33.32 -36.90
C ARG A 571 32.89 -34.78 -36.86
N THR A 572 31.59 -35.02 -36.65
CA THR A 572 30.92 -36.15 -37.32
C THR A 572 30.75 -35.80 -38.81
N GLU A 573 30.78 -36.81 -39.68
CA GLU A 573 30.73 -36.62 -41.13
C GLU A 573 29.33 -36.17 -41.62
N GLU A 574 28.29 -36.46 -40.82
CA GLU A 574 26.87 -36.24 -41.17
C GLU A 574 26.46 -34.76 -41.31
N GLU A 575 27.17 -33.81 -40.69
CA GLU A 575 26.82 -32.39 -40.75
C GLU A 575 27.48 -31.60 -41.90
N GLY A 576 28.37 -32.20 -42.70
CA GLY A 576 28.80 -31.68 -44.02
C GLY A 576 29.59 -30.34 -44.09
N ILE A 577 29.68 -29.55 -43.03
CA ILE A 577 30.27 -28.18 -43.02
C ILE A 577 31.84 -28.22 -43.04
N SER A 578 32.44 -29.13 -43.80
CA SER A 578 33.87 -29.47 -43.68
C SER A 578 34.84 -28.44 -44.28
N CYS A 579 35.87 -28.17 -43.50
CA CYS A 579 37.02 -27.32 -43.76
C CYS A 579 38.12 -27.88 -44.67
N ASP A 580 38.11 -27.66 -45.98
CA ASP A 580 39.25 -28.01 -46.87
C ASP A 580 40.49 -27.09 -46.70
N CYS A 581 40.57 -26.33 -45.60
CA CYS A 581 41.70 -25.46 -45.31
C CYS A 581 42.87 -26.22 -44.67
N PRO A 582 44.14 -25.79 -44.91
CA PRO A 582 45.32 -26.42 -44.31
C PRO A 582 45.20 -26.51 -42.79
N ALA A 583 45.35 -27.73 -42.28
CA ALA A 583 45.33 -28.04 -40.86
C ALA A 583 46.59 -28.80 -40.45
N GLN A 584 47.11 -28.51 -39.26
CA GLN A 584 48.22 -29.22 -38.63
C GLN A 584 47.90 -29.49 -37.16
N PHE A 585 48.56 -30.51 -36.61
CA PHE A 585 48.49 -30.87 -35.20
C PHE A 585 49.84 -30.60 -34.54
N SER A 586 49.79 -30.27 -33.25
CA SER A 586 50.95 -29.95 -32.42
C SER A 586 50.64 -30.32 -30.96
N HIS A 587 51.53 -30.01 -30.03
CA HIS A 587 51.35 -30.30 -28.61
C HIS A 587 51.27 -29.01 -27.77
N VAL A 588 50.70 -29.08 -26.57
CA VAL A 588 50.63 -27.96 -25.61
C VAL A 588 52.02 -27.39 -25.27
N SER A 589 53.05 -28.22 -25.28
CA SER A 589 54.47 -27.84 -25.11
C SER A 589 55.08 -27.08 -26.29
N SER A 590 54.44 -27.08 -27.46
CA SER A 590 54.97 -26.48 -28.69
C SER A 590 54.63 -25.00 -28.77
N SER A 591 55.60 -24.18 -29.16
CA SER A 591 55.44 -22.72 -29.31
C SER A 591 54.91 -22.29 -30.68
N GLY A 592 54.85 -23.19 -31.67
CA GLY A 592 54.31 -22.91 -33.00
C GLY A 592 54.45 -24.07 -34.00
N VAL A 593 53.89 -23.86 -35.19
CA VAL A 593 54.01 -24.75 -36.36
C VAL A 593 54.22 -23.94 -37.65
N THR A 594 54.78 -24.55 -38.68
CA THR A 594 54.96 -23.93 -40.01
C THR A 594 54.18 -24.68 -41.07
N PHE A 595 53.34 -23.96 -41.80
CA PHE A 595 52.61 -24.43 -42.97
C PHE A 595 53.39 -24.13 -44.24
N ASP A 596 53.38 -25.05 -45.19
CA ASP A 596 53.99 -24.90 -46.51
C ASP A 596 52.97 -25.04 -47.66
N LYS A 597 53.43 -24.75 -48.89
CA LYS A 597 52.65 -24.88 -50.14
C LYS A 597 51.34 -24.07 -50.14
N LEU A 598 51.26 -23.02 -49.33
CA LEU A 598 50.14 -22.08 -49.28
C LEU A 598 50.10 -21.20 -50.53
N ASP A 599 48.90 -20.81 -50.94
CA ASP A 599 48.65 -19.94 -52.10
C ASP A 599 49.01 -18.48 -51.75
N PRO A 600 50.04 -17.87 -52.38
CA PRO A 600 50.46 -16.50 -52.06
C PRO A 600 49.42 -15.44 -52.42
N THR A 601 48.41 -15.77 -53.24
CA THR A 601 47.34 -14.84 -53.60
C THR A 601 46.28 -14.70 -52.50
N LYS A 602 46.14 -15.72 -51.64
CA LYS A 602 45.12 -15.83 -50.60
C LYS A 602 45.61 -15.34 -49.25
N GLU A 603 44.68 -14.83 -48.47
CA GLU A 603 44.91 -14.41 -47.09
C GLU A 603 44.45 -15.49 -46.12
N TYR A 604 45.28 -15.82 -45.12
CA TYR A 604 45.02 -16.89 -44.17
C TYR A 604 44.92 -16.38 -42.74
N ILE A 605 43.89 -16.85 -42.02
CA ILE A 605 43.59 -16.51 -40.62
C ILE A 605 43.75 -17.79 -39.79
N PRO A 606 44.70 -17.86 -38.84
CA PRO A 606 44.86 -19.04 -37.99
C PRO A 606 43.74 -19.14 -36.95
N SER A 607 43.26 -20.35 -36.73
CA SER A 607 42.48 -20.76 -35.57
C SER A 607 43.25 -21.83 -34.81
N VAL A 608 43.50 -21.61 -33.51
CA VAL A 608 44.22 -22.52 -32.63
C VAL A 608 43.33 -22.89 -31.44
N SER A 609 43.17 -24.19 -31.19
CA SER A 609 42.48 -24.74 -30.02
C SER A 609 43.12 -26.05 -29.58
N ARG A 610 42.80 -26.56 -28.39
CA ARG A 610 42.95 -27.99 -28.11
C ARG A 610 42.14 -28.81 -29.13
N ASP A 611 42.62 -29.99 -29.50
CA ASP A 611 41.85 -30.98 -30.26
C ASP A 611 40.97 -31.79 -29.29
N LEU A 612 39.94 -31.14 -28.76
CA LEU A 612 38.99 -31.69 -27.80
C LEU A 612 37.66 -30.93 -27.92
N GLU A 613 36.56 -31.66 -28.08
CA GLU A 613 35.22 -31.07 -28.23
C GLU A 613 34.91 -30.05 -27.13
N GLY A 614 34.33 -28.90 -27.50
CA GLY A 614 33.98 -27.82 -26.60
C GLY A 614 35.16 -27.00 -26.07
N SER A 615 36.39 -27.23 -26.56
CA SER A 615 37.54 -26.37 -26.23
C SER A 615 37.42 -25.00 -26.89
N PHE A 616 37.90 -23.95 -26.21
CA PHE A 616 37.83 -22.59 -26.73
C PHE A 616 38.93 -22.35 -27.78
N PHE A 617 38.58 -21.65 -28.85
CA PHE A 617 39.57 -21.06 -29.75
C PHE A 617 40.21 -19.83 -29.10
N GLY A 618 41.53 -19.69 -29.24
CA GLY A 618 42.22 -18.44 -28.92
C GLY A 618 41.75 -17.29 -29.82
N LYS A 619 41.93 -16.04 -29.35
CA LYS A 619 41.60 -14.84 -30.15
C LYS A 619 42.38 -14.88 -31.47
N ARG A 620 41.66 -14.86 -32.60
CA ARG A 620 42.26 -14.88 -33.94
C ARG A 620 43.00 -13.56 -34.23
N PRO A 621 44.23 -13.58 -34.76
CA PRO A 621 44.89 -12.40 -35.29
C PRO A 621 44.33 -12.04 -36.68
N ASN A 622 44.77 -10.90 -37.21
CA ASN A 622 44.47 -10.50 -38.60
C ASN A 622 45.03 -11.51 -39.61
N GLY A 623 44.40 -11.56 -40.79
CA GLY A 623 44.82 -12.42 -41.89
C GLY A 623 46.19 -12.02 -42.47
N ILE A 624 46.96 -13.01 -42.92
CA ILE A 624 48.27 -12.78 -43.56
C ILE A 624 48.38 -13.59 -44.85
N ARG A 625 48.92 -12.96 -45.90
CA ARG A 625 49.26 -13.64 -47.17
C ARG A 625 50.68 -14.19 -47.11
N PRO A 626 50.94 -15.41 -47.61
CA PRO A 626 52.30 -15.94 -47.77
C PRO A 626 53.15 -15.06 -48.70
N LEU A 627 54.45 -15.29 -48.73
CA LEU A 627 55.32 -14.68 -49.75
C LEU A 627 55.09 -15.33 -51.12
N SER A 628 55.09 -14.51 -52.18
CA SER A 628 55.01 -14.95 -53.58
C SER A 628 56.34 -15.49 -54.12
N GLU A 629 57.45 -15.15 -53.47
CA GLU A 629 58.83 -15.45 -53.86
C GLU A 629 59.67 -15.70 -52.59
N ASP A 630 60.75 -16.47 -52.70
CA ASP A 630 61.66 -16.71 -51.59
C ASP A 630 62.56 -15.50 -51.36
N LEU A 631 62.58 -14.98 -50.12
CA LEU A 631 63.51 -13.93 -49.71
C LEU A 631 64.91 -14.46 -49.41
N ILE A 632 65.05 -15.80 -49.32
CA ILE A 632 66.31 -16.50 -49.11
C ILE A 632 66.63 -17.31 -50.37
N LYS A 633 67.59 -16.84 -51.17
CA LYS A 633 68.18 -17.64 -52.24
C LYS A 633 69.01 -18.76 -51.61
N LEU A 634 68.56 -20.00 -51.75
CA LEU A 634 69.38 -21.18 -51.49
C LEU A 634 70.42 -21.31 -52.60
N GLU A 635 71.70 -21.27 -52.24
CA GLU A 635 72.76 -21.72 -53.12
C GLU A 635 72.67 -23.25 -53.24
N SER A 636 72.61 -23.75 -54.46
CA SER A 636 72.41 -25.18 -54.75
C SER A 636 73.75 -25.90 -54.86
N THR A 637 74.16 -26.59 -53.81
CA THR A 637 75.24 -27.59 -53.85
C THR A 637 74.65 -28.98 -53.95
N ASP A 638 74.30 -29.39 -55.17
CA ASP A 638 74.46 -30.81 -55.53
C ASP A 638 75.96 -31.08 -55.61
N ASP A 639 76.47 -31.97 -54.76
CA ASP A 639 77.20 -33.14 -55.29
C ASP A 639 77.25 -34.27 -54.25
N SER A 640 77.58 -35.49 -54.70
CA SER A 640 77.45 -36.70 -53.88
C SER A 640 78.69 -37.60 -53.92
N ILE A 641 79.27 -37.85 -52.75
CA ILE A 641 80.34 -38.84 -52.50
C ILE A 641 80.03 -39.58 -51.18
N SER A 642 80.48 -40.83 -51.07
CA SER A 642 80.02 -41.83 -50.09
C SER A 642 81.08 -42.28 -49.08
N ASN A 643 80.60 -42.97 -48.02
CA ASN A 643 81.34 -43.80 -47.05
C ASN A 643 82.16 -43.06 -45.97
N GLY A 644 82.30 -43.65 -44.77
CA GLY A 644 83.39 -43.22 -43.87
C GLY A 644 83.43 -43.51 -42.36
N VAL A 645 82.62 -44.41 -41.77
CA VAL A 645 82.90 -45.19 -40.53
C VAL A 645 83.67 -44.54 -39.34
N ASN A 646 82.98 -44.50 -38.18
CA ASN A 646 83.50 -44.45 -36.80
C ASN A 646 84.10 -43.14 -36.21
N ALA A 647 84.03 -43.07 -34.88
CA ALA A 647 84.48 -41.97 -34.02
C ALA A 647 85.97 -42.08 -33.61
N PRO A 648 86.50 -41.03 -32.98
CA PRO A 648 87.26 -41.22 -31.73
C PRO A 648 86.71 -40.38 -30.57
N SER A 649 87.38 -40.50 -29.42
CA SER A 649 86.98 -40.01 -28.09
C SER A 649 87.76 -38.76 -27.64
N SER A 650 87.55 -38.42 -26.36
CA SER A 650 88.47 -37.74 -25.42
C SER A 650 88.43 -36.21 -25.32
N ASP A 651 88.05 -35.80 -24.11
CA ASP A 651 88.40 -34.60 -23.33
C ASP A 651 89.94 -34.52 -23.09
N PRO A 652 90.53 -33.56 -22.32
CA PRO A 652 89.89 -32.48 -21.53
C PRO A 652 90.54 -31.08 -21.65
N ILE A 653 89.93 -30.08 -21.00
CA ILE A 653 90.62 -29.01 -20.26
C ILE A 653 89.85 -28.78 -18.95
N ASP A 654 90.57 -28.79 -17.84
CA ASP A 654 90.08 -28.57 -16.46
C ASP A 654 90.60 -27.22 -15.90
N GLU A 655 90.33 -27.01 -14.61
CA GLU A 655 91.01 -26.11 -13.65
C GLU A 655 90.39 -24.71 -13.39
N ASP A 656 89.86 -24.63 -12.15
CA ASP A 656 89.96 -23.55 -11.16
C ASP A 656 89.02 -22.33 -11.14
N GLU A 657 88.70 -21.76 -9.98
CA GLU A 657 88.45 -22.29 -8.61
C GLU A 657 87.81 -21.15 -7.78
N MET A 658 86.81 -21.42 -6.93
CA MET A 658 86.74 -20.90 -5.53
C MET A 658 85.44 -21.24 -4.78
N GLU A 659 85.67 -21.58 -3.51
CA GLU A 659 84.80 -21.82 -2.35
C GLU A 659 83.54 -20.95 -2.24
N LEU A 660 82.35 -21.45 -1.85
CA LEU A 660 81.95 -22.18 -0.63
C LEU A 660 81.90 -21.32 0.66
N VAL A 661 80.66 -21.11 1.16
CA VAL A 661 80.34 -21.19 2.60
C VAL A 661 79.02 -21.95 2.73
N ILE A 662 78.98 -22.94 3.61
CA ILE A 662 77.80 -23.74 3.97
C ILE A 662 77.69 -23.76 5.50
N ASP A 663 76.48 -23.62 6.03
CA ASP A 663 75.99 -24.37 7.21
C ASP A 663 74.46 -24.26 7.22
N ASN A 664 73.69 -25.34 7.00
CA ASN A 664 73.52 -26.59 7.78
C ASN A 664 72.60 -26.41 9.00
N ILE A 665 71.54 -27.23 9.05
CA ILE A 665 71.40 -28.32 10.03
C ILE A 665 70.16 -29.17 9.68
N ASP A 666 70.31 -30.47 9.85
CA ASP A 666 69.35 -31.57 9.59
C ASP A 666 68.27 -31.66 10.73
N ASP A 667 67.43 -32.67 10.94
CA ASP A 667 67.43 -34.09 10.52
C ASP A 667 66.04 -34.77 10.80
N LEU A 668 65.95 -36.07 10.49
CA LEU A 668 65.05 -37.12 11.02
C LEU A 668 63.60 -37.25 10.48
N SER A 669 63.53 -37.88 9.31
CA SER A 669 63.01 -39.26 9.13
C SER A 669 61.62 -39.70 9.65
N GLU A 670 60.85 -40.27 8.71
CA GLU A 670 60.03 -41.50 8.83
C GLU A 670 59.02 -41.71 9.99
N SER A 671 57.73 -41.84 9.63
CA SER A 671 57.02 -43.13 9.72
C SER A 671 55.61 -43.01 9.08
N ALA A 672 54.82 -44.08 9.06
CA ALA A 672 53.73 -44.26 8.11
C ALA A 672 52.34 -44.53 8.71
N SER A 673 51.34 -44.41 7.83
CA SER A 673 50.09 -45.20 7.78
C SER A 673 48.81 -44.68 8.46
N LEU A 674 47.73 -44.88 7.69
CA LEU A 674 46.34 -45.17 8.09
C LEU A 674 45.40 -44.05 8.58
N TYR A 675 44.11 -44.43 8.51
CA TYR A 675 42.91 -43.65 8.80
C TYR A 675 42.75 -43.33 10.29
N GLU A 676 42.19 -42.16 10.61
CA GLU A 676 40.97 -42.07 11.44
C GLU A 676 40.22 -40.73 11.22
N ASP A 677 38.90 -40.74 11.46
CA ASP A 677 38.02 -39.56 11.56
C ASP A 677 37.33 -39.64 12.93
N PRO A 678 37.40 -38.59 13.76
CA PRO A 678 36.13 -38.04 14.22
C PRO A 678 36.09 -36.50 14.40
N GLN A 679 35.15 -35.87 13.67
CA GLN A 679 34.28 -34.76 14.11
C GLN A 679 34.72 -33.84 15.29
N ARG A 680 34.82 -32.51 15.06
CA ARG A 680 33.78 -31.53 15.51
C ARG A 680 34.06 -30.05 15.23
N ASN A 681 32.94 -29.32 15.04
CA ASN A 681 32.71 -27.87 15.25
C ASN A 681 33.38 -26.86 14.30
N GLY A 682 32.56 -25.89 13.81
CA GLY A 682 33.06 -24.71 13.08
C GLY A 682 32.05 -23.96 12.20
N SER A 683 30.93 -24.58 11.80
CA SER A 683 30.02 -24.01 10.78
C SER A 683 29.34 -22.70 11.19
N TRP A 684 29.61 -21.62 10.44
CA TRP A 684 28.79 -20.41 10.40
C TRP A 684 27.94 -20.44 9.12
N SER A 685 26.67 -20.83 9.24
CA SER A 685 25.73 -20.90 8.12
C SER A 685 24.45 -20.14 8.43
N SER A 686 24.24 -19.01 7.75
CA SER A 686 23.04 -18.18 7.88
C SER A 686 21.89 -18.72 7.02
N SER A 687 20.77 -19.03 7.66
CA SER A 687 19.64 -19.73 7.03
C SER A 687 18.75 -18.83 6.17
N ILE A 688 18.34 -19.35 5.01
CA ILE A 688 17.09 -18.94 4.33
C ILE A 688 16.10 -20.09 4.50
N VAL A 689 14.88 -19.78 4.97
CA VAL A 689 13.82 -20.77 5.19
C VAL A 689 12.69 -20.52 4.18
N GLY A 690 12.36 -21.55 3.40
CA GLY A 690 11.17 -21.61 2.57
C GLY A 690 10.57 -23.02 2.63
N PRO A 691 9.25 -23.18 2.83
CA PRO A 691 8.64 -24.50 3.01
C PRO A 691 8.53 -25.26 1.68
N SER A 692 8.79 -26.57 1.71
CA SER A 692 8.64 -27.46 0.56
C SER A 692 7.29 -28.17 0.58
N ILE A 693 6.67 -28.36 -0.58
CA ILE A 693 5.45 -29.16 -0.78
C ILE A 693 5.74 -30.19 -1.88
N THR A 694 5.46 -31.46 -1.59
CA THR A 694 5.73 -32.61 -2.48
C THR A 694 4.62 -32.84 -3.52
N PRO A 695 4.93 -33.51 -4.66
CA PRO A 695 4.07 -33.49 -5.84
C PRO A 695 2.99 -34.58 -5.88
N GLY A 696 1.83 -34.24 -6.44
CA GLY A 696 0.82 -35.17 -6.96
C GLY A 696 1.06 -35.50 -8.44
N SER A 697 0.42 -36.56 -8.95
CA SER A 697 0.78 -37.20 -10.23
C SER A 697 -0.28 -37.04 -11.34
N ALA A 698 0.18 -37.31 -12.57
CA ALA A 698 -0.53 -38.04 -13.64
C ALA A 698 -1.12 -37.29 -14.86
N LEU A 699 -0.74 -37.83 -16.03
CA LEU A 699 -1.47 -37.99 -17.30
C LEU A 699 -1.47 -36.90 -18.41
N GLN A 700 -0.72 -37.29 -19.46
CA GLN A 700 -1.08 -37.33 -20.89
C GLN A 700 -1.06 -36.09 -21.78
N SER A 701 -0.30 -36.26 -22.86
CA SER A 701 -0.13 -35.42 -24.03
C SER A 701 -1.18 -35.68 -25.10
N SER A 702 -1.44 -34.66 -25.94
CA SER A 702 -1.35 -34.83 -27.41
C SER A 702 -1.28 -33.48 -28.14
N LEU A 703 -0.66 -33.49 -29.33
CA LEU A 703 -0.40 -32.31 -30.15
C LEU A 703 -1.56 -32.00 -31.11
N ARG A 704 -1.65 -30.74 -31.58
CA ARG A 704 -1.89 -30.44 -33.01
C ARG A 704 -1.56 -28.99 -33.44
N SER A 705 -0.54 -28.88 -34.30
CA SER A 705 -0.43 -28.01 -35.50
C SER A 705 -0.94 -26.55 -35.46
N PHE A 706 -0.01 -25.62 -35.66
CA PHE A 706 -0.27 -24.30 -36.29
C PHE A 706 -0.41 -24.43 -37.82
N SER A 707 -1.22 -23.57 -38.45
CA SER A 707 -0.99 -22.98 -39.79
C SER A 707 -1.91 -21.76 -40.00
N PRO A 708 -1.60 -20.79 -40.90
CA PRO A 708 -2.13 -19.43 -40.80
C PRO A 708 -2.96 -18.90 -42.00
N SER A 709 -3.60 -17.74 -41.80
CA SER A 709 -4.14 -16.80 -42.81
C SER A 709 -5.44 -17.23 -43.56
N PRO A 710 -6.18 -16.30 -44.23
CA PRO A 710 -5.94 -14.86 -44.44
C PRO A 710 -7.08 -13.92 -43.96
N THR A 711 -7.00 -12.65 -44.40
CA THR A 711 -7.83 -11.48 -44.02
C THR A 711 -9.30 -11.49 -44.49
N ALA A 712 -10.21 -10.98 -43.64
CA ALA A 712 -11.45 -10.32 -44.06
C ALA A 712 -11.91 -9.25 -43.04
N ARG A 713 -12.50 -8.14 -43.52
CA ARG A 713 -13.40 -7.27 -42.73
C ARG A 713 -14.84 -7.69 -43.05
N PRO A 714 -15.77 -7.63 -42.08
CA PRO A 714 -16.55 -6.42 -41.90
C PRO A 714 -16.76 -6.06 -40.41
N GLY A 715 -17.43 -4.95 -40.13
CA GLY A 715 -17.88 -4.60 -38.78
C GLY A 715 -19.39 -4.39 -38.73
N PHE A 716 -20.01 -4.68 -37.58
CA PHE A 716 -21.29 -4.10 -37.18
C PHE A 716 -21.50 -4.23 -35.65
N SER A 717 -22.39 -3.38 -35.14
CA SER A 717 -23.01 -3.37 -33.79
C SER A 717 -23.09 -4.70 -33.02
N MET A 718 -22.72 -4.72 -31.73
CA MET A 718 -23.74 -4.83 -30.66
C MET A 718 -23.24 -4.62 -29.21
N ASN A 719 -24.22 -4.34 -28.35
CA ASN A 719 -24.34 -4.58 -26.90
C ASN A 719 -23.14 -5.23 -26.16
N ARG A 720 -22.68 -4.58 -25.10
CA ARG A 720 -21.75 -5.16 -24.11
C ARG A 720 -22.51 -5.58 -22.83
N SER A 721 -23.06 -6.79 -22.82
CA SER A 721 -23.52 -7.43 -21.59
C SER A 721 -22.32 -7.75 -20.69
N HIS A 722 -22.43 -7.48 -19.39
CA HIS A 722 -21.41 -7.83 -18.43
C HIS A 722 -21.54 -9.31 -18.05
N ILE A 723 -20.55 -10.12 -18.41
CA ILE A 723 -20.39 -11.46 -17.83
C ILE A 723 -19.87 -11.25 -16.40
N ILE A 724 -20.78 -11.40 -15.43
CA ILE A 724 -20.42 -11.49 -14.01
C ILE A 724 -20.04 -12.94 -13.74
N SER A 725 -18.77 -13.20 -13.46
CA SER A 725 -18.33 -14.48 -12.91
C SER A 725 -18.82 -14.58 -11.46
N HIS A 726 -19.94 -15.26 -11.25
CA HIS A 726 -20.37 -15.63 -9.91
C HIS A 726 -19.34 -16.58 -9.29
N PRO A 727 -18.96 -16.41 -8.01
CA PRO A 727 -18.25 -17.47 -7.28
C PRO A 727 -19.13 -18.72 -7.21
N ALA A 728 -18.52 -19.88 -7.04
CA ALA A 728 -19.24 -21.16 -6.95
C ALA A 728 -20.22 -21.15 -5.76
N GLU A 729 -21.39 -21.78 -5.93
CA GLU A 729 -22.36 -21.91 -4.84
C GLU A 729 -21.86 -22.93 -3.79
N GLU A 730 -21.31 -22.43 -2.70
CA GLU A 730 -20.91 -23.23 -1.54
C GLU A 730 -22.15 -23.84 -0.88
N THR A 731 -22.23 -25.17 -0.87
CA THR A 731 -23.41 -25.91 -0.38
C THR A 731 -23.09 -26.63 0.93
N TYR A 732 -23.71 -26.15 2.01
CA TYR A 732 -23.52 -26.70 3.36
C TYR A 732 -24.68 -27.60 3.76
N ILE A 733 -24.37 -28.84 4.15
CA ILE A 733 -25.36 -29.80 4.64
C ILE A 733 -25.55 -29.58 6.16
N LEU A 734 -26.80 -29.44 6.61
CA LEU A 734 -27.12 -29.23 8.02
C LEU A 734 -26.81 -30.48 8.85
N GLY A 735 -25.80 -30.38 9.73
CA GLY A 735 -25.39 -31.44 10.64
C GLY A 735 -26.07 -31.37 12.01
N LYS A 736 -25.39 -31.88 13.04
CA LYS A 736 -25.93 -31.95 14.41
C LYS A 736 -26.08 -30.54 15.02
N ARG A 737 -27.16 -30.35 15.78
CA ARG A 737 -27.39 -29.17 16.63
C ARG A 737 -26.30 -29.08 17.70
N ILE A 738 -25.85 -27.86 17.97
CA ILE A 738 -24.85 -27.54 19.00
C ILE A 738 -25.59 -27.16 20.28
N GLU A 739 -25.20 -27.73 21.41
CA GLU A 739 -25.75 -27.37 22.72
C GLU A 739 -25.05 -26.13 23.29
N HIS A 740 -25.76 -25.39 24.16
CA HIS A 740 -25.36 -24.06 24.61
C HIS A 740 -23.96 -24.00 25.24
N GLY A 741 -23.56 -25.05 25.98
CA GLY A 741 -22.25 -25.17 26.62
C GLY A 741 -21.21 -26.00 25.84
N ALA A 742 -21.48 -26.37 24.58
CA ALA A 742 -20.59 -27.24 23.80
C ALA A 742 -19.48 -26.49 23.03
N LEU A 743 -19.40 -25.17 23.17
CA LEU A 743 -18.36 -24.28 22.65
C LEU A 743 -18.15 -23.14 23.67
N ASP A 744 -16.92 -22.62 23.74
CA ASP A 744 -16.68 -21.32 24.39
C ASP A 744 -17.02 -20.21 23.40
N TRP A 745 -18.02 -19.39 23.74
CA TRP A 745 -18.52 -18.32 22.88
C TRP A 745 -17.86 -16.96 23.15
N GLY A 746 -16.92 -16.88 24.11
CA GLY A 746 -16.17 -15.65 24.43
C GLY A 746 -17.03 -14.46 24.89
N GLY A 747 -18.31 -14.68 25.21
CA GLY A 747 -19.29 -13.63 25.44
C GLY A 747 -20.73 -14.12 25.53
N SER A 748 -21.69 -13.21 25.41
CA SER A 748 -23.12 -13.51 25.56
C SER A 748 -23.73 -14.20 24.34
N PHE A 749 -24.19 -15.44 24.51
CA PHE A 749 -24.80 -16.24 23.44
C PHE A 749 -26.09 -15.62 22.86
N PRO A 750 -26.26 -15.56 21.52
CA PRO A 750 -27.45 -15.00 20.88
C PRO A 750 -28.65 -15.96 20.95
N GLY A 751 -29.39 -15.89 22.06
CA GLY A 751 -30.48 -16.83 22.41
C GLY A 751 -31.68 -16.94 21.45
N SER A 752 -31.75 -16.16 20.38
CA SER A 752 -32.82 -16.19 19.36
C SER A 752 -32.67 -17.29 18.30
N HIS A 753 -31.50 -17.95 18.21
CA HIS A 753 -31.19 -18.94 17.18
C HIS A 753 -30.78 -20.29 17.78
N ASN A 754 -30.92 -21.34 16.96
CA ASN A 754 -30.33 -22.67 17.13
C ASN A 754 -29.13 -22.78 16.18
N PHE A 755 -28.00 -23.29 16.67
CA PHE A 755 -26.78 -23.47 15.89
C PHE A 755 -26.55 -24.95 15.56
N TYR A 756 -25.96 -25.23 14.41
CA TYR A 756 -25.69 -26.57 13.88
C TYR A 756 -24.29 -26.59 13.25
N ARG A 757 -23.54 -27.69 13.39
CA ARG A 757 -22.34 -27.93 12.58
C ARG A 757 -22.72 -28.24 11.13
N THR A 758 -21.82 -28.02 10.18
CA THR A 758 -21.94 -28.63 8.85
C THR A 758 -21.73 -30.15 8.93
N LEU A 759 -22.37 -30.91 8.04
CA LEU A 759 -22.19 -32.37 7.95
C LEU A 759 -21.04 -32.75 7.00
N ASN A 760 -20.81 -31.94 5.96
CA ASN A 760 -19.79 -32.16 4.94
C ASN A 760 -18.39 -31.64 5.32
N GLN A 761 -18.27 -30.73 6.30
CA GLN A 761 -17.01 -30.15 6.75
C GLN A 761 -16.92 -30.11 8.31
N PRO A 762 -17.05 -31.26 8.99
CA PRO A 762 -17.21 -31.30 10.46
C PRO A 762 -15.99 -30.80 11.26
N ASN A 763 -14.82 -30.71 10.60
CA ASN A 763 -13.56 -30.24 11.16
C ASN A 763 -13.34 -28.72 11.00
N GLU A 764 -14.19 -28.03 10.24
CA GLU A 764 -14.12 -26.58 10.05
C GLU A 764 -15.08 -25.87 11.03
N GLU A 765 -14.76 -24.64 11.43
CA GLU A 765 -15.57 -23.86 12.39
C GLU A 765 -16.79 -23.18 11.73
N VAL A 766 -17.37 -23.83 10.73
CA VAL A 766 -18.55 -23.34 10.00
C VAL A 766 -19.83 -23.76 10.73
N PHE A 767 -20.58 -22.78 11.22
CA PHE A 767 -21.82 -23.01 11.96
C PHE A 767 -23.04 -22.41 11.25
N ILE A 768 -24.06 -23.23 11.04
CA ILE A 768 -25.33 -22.82 10.46
C ILE A 768 -26.26 -22.36 11.59
N ALA A 769 -26.68 -21.10 11.56
CA ALA A 769 -27.68 -20.56 12.48
C ALA A 769 -29.08 -20.60 11.86
N LYS A 770 -30.06 -21.16 12.58
CA LYS A 770 -31.50 -21.07 12.24
C LYS A 770 -32.26 -20.34 13.34
N PRO A 771 -33.26 -19.50 13.04
CA PRO A 771 -34.15 -18.93 14.06
C PRO A 771 -34.81 -20.02 14.91
N LYS A 772 -35.22 -19.68 16.13
CA LYS A 772 -36.16 -20.50 16.92
C LYS A 772 -37.60 -20.19 16.50
N ASP A 773 -38.36 -21.22 16.20
CA ASP A 773 -39.72 -21.09 15.65
C ASP A 773 -40.73 -20.46 16.64
N ASP A 774 -40.46 -20.56 17.95
CA ASP A 774 -41.35 -20.16 19.06
C ASP A 774 -41.67 -18.65 19.16
N ILE A 775 -41.13 -17.81 18.28
CA ILE A 775 -41.26 -16.34 18.34
C ILE A 775 -42.39 -15.81 17.43
N ILE A 776 -43.00 -16.64 16.57
CA ILE A 776 -44.04 -16.21 15.61
C ILE A 776 -45.47 -16.54 16.11
N ASN A 777 -45.98 -15.64 16.97
CA ASN A 777 -47.41 -15.30 17.19
C ASN A 777 -48.42 -16.40 17.61
N SER A 778 -48.93 -16.30 18.84
CA SER A 778 -50.39 -16.22 19.05
C SER A 778 -50.78 -15.51 20.36
N SER A 779 -51.48 -14.37 20.27
CA SER A 779 -52.11 -13.71 21.42
C SER A 779 -53.22 -12.72 21.02
N GLN A 780 -54.30 -13.22 20.41
CA GLN A 780 -55.56 -12.49 20.36
C GLN A 780 -56.49 -12.87 21.51
N LYS A 781 -57.11 -11.85 22.12
CA LYS A 781 -58.26 -11.92 23.05
C LYS A 781 -57.96 -12.54 24.43
N ARG A 782 -58.98 -12.45 25.30
CA ARG A 782 -58.93 -12.38 26.76
C ARG A 782 -60.22 -12.98 27.32
N SER A 783 -60.13 -13.87 28.31
CA SER A 783 -61.27 -14.31 29.12
C SER A 783 -60.84 -14.55 30.58
N LEU A 784 -61.81 -14.78 31.47
CA LEU A 784 -61.63 -14.84 32.93
C LEU A 784 -61.77 -16.27 33.48
N ASN A 785 -61.30 -16.44 34.72
CA ASN A 785 -61.54 -17.58 35.62
C ASN A 785 -60.76 -18.88 35.21
N ARG A 786 -60.46 -19.80 36.14
CA ARG A 786 -61.07 -20.09 37.45
C ARG A 786 -60.04 -20.56 38.48
N SER A 787 -60.29 -20.31 39.76
CA SER A 787 -59.46 -20.73 40.89
C SER A 787 -59.98 -22.00 41.60
N THR A 788 -59.10 -22.94 41.97
CA THR A 788 -59.28 -23.83 43.14
C THR A 788 -57.95 -24.51 43.55
N THR A 789 -57.56 -24.31 44.82
CA THR A 789 -57.01 -25.29 45.81
C THR A 789 -56.31 -26.57 45.33
N SER A 790 -55.21 -27.03 45.95
CA SER A 790 -55.06 -27.20 47.42
C SER A 790 -53.63 -27.06 48.02
N LYS A 791 -53.57 -27.10 49.36
CA LYS A 791 -52.39 -27.11 50.29
C LYS A 791 -52.01 -28.57 50.66
N PRO A 792 -50.95 -28.90 51.46
CA PRO A 792 -50.07 -28.11 52.38
C PRO A 792 -48.57 -28.14 51.96
N GLY A 793 -47.56 -27.51 52.61
CA GLY A 793 -47.23 -27.18 54.02
C GLY A 793 -46.04 -28.06 54.46
N LYS A 794 -45.06 -27.67 55.30
CA LYS A 794 -44.98 -26.65 56.37
C LYS A 794 -43.51 -26.24 56.67
N GLN A 795 -43.33 -25.12 57.39
CA GLN A 795 -42.36 -24.81 58.50
C GLN A 795 -41.14 -25.75 58.76
N SER A 796 -39.93 -25.33 59.16
CA SER A 796 -39.36 -24.04 59.67
C SER A 796 -37.79 -24.10 59.57
N ARG A 797 -36.90 -23.31 60.19
CA ARG A 797 -36.89 -22.42 61.39
C ARG A 797 -35.67 -21.46 61.36
N LEU A 798 -35.66 -20.44 62.24
CA LEU A 798 -34.50 -19.57 62.54
C LEU A 798 -33.62 -20.16 63.67
N GLY A 799 -32.37 -19.70 63.80
CA GLY A 799 -31.52 -19.91 64.98
C GLY A 799 -30.11 -19.33 64.87
N GLU A 800 -29.67 -18.56 65.88
CA GLU A 800 -28.28 -18.09 66.09
C GLU A 800 -27.38 -19.23 66.62
N GLY A 801 -26.04 -19.16 66.75
CA GLY A 801 -25.03 -18.11 66.46
C GLY A 801 -23.81 -18.21 67.41
N ARG A 802 -22.64 -17.65 67.03
CA ARG A 802 -21.32 -17.69 67.75
C ARG A 802 -20.66 -19.08 67.89
N ALA A 803 -19.35 -19.24 68.14
CA ALA A 803 -18.11 -18.48 67.84
C ALA A 803 -16.87 -19.30 68.31
N VAL A 804 -15.63 -18.83 68.04
CA VAL A 804 -14.34 -19.26 68.68
C VAL A 804 -13.82 -20.64 68.16
N ASP A 805 -12.52 -20.91 67.87
CA ASP A 805 -11.25 -20.20 68.15
C ASP A 805 -10.10 -20.43 67.12
N GLN A 806 -9.02 -19.62 67.23
CA GLN A 806 -7.58 -19.83 66.84
C GLN A 806 -7.24 -20.28 65.37
N VAL A 807 -6.07 -19.99 64.76
CA VAL A 807 -4.65 -19.88 65.20
C VAL A 807 -3.89 -18.75 64.46
N GLN A 808 -2.73 -18.35 65.02
CA GLN A 808 -1.62 -17.47 64.55
C GLN A 808 -1.39 -17.37 63.01
N ALA A 809 -1.00 -16.24 62.37
CA ALA A 809 -0.14 -15.08 62.70
C ALA A 809 1.37 -15.20 62.35
N SER A 810 1.85 -14.42 61.38
CA SER A 810 3.22 -13.85 61.30
C SER A 810 3.35 -12.84 60.14
N GLU A 811 4.15 -11.78 60.33
CA GLU A 811 4.45 -10.73 59.33
C GLU A 811 5.96 -10.77 58.89
N PRO A 812 6.73 -9.69 58.60
CA PRO A 812 7.34 -9.56 57.27
C PRO A 812 8.87 -9.29 57.25
N ARG A 813 9.43 -9.18 56.03
CA ARG A 813 10.70 -8.52 55.59
C ARG A 813 10.73 -8.56 54.05
N GLY A 814 11.41 -7.70 53.29
CA GLY A 814 12.18 -6.46 53.53
C GLY A 814 12.69 -5.96 52.15
N SER A 815 12.54 -4.68 51.79
CA SER A 815 13.53 -3.59 51.96
C SER A 815 14.42 -3.34 50.71
N SER A 816 14.97 -2.11 50.61
CA SER A 816 15.78 -1.56 49.48
C SER A 816 14.96 -1.25 48.20
N SER A 817 14.92 -0.03 47.64
CA SER A 817 15.93 0.90 47.06
C SER A 817 16.21 0.61 45.56
N ASN A 818 16.53 1.57 44.69
CA ASN A 818 16.87 2.98 44.92
C ASN A 818 16.52 3.87 43.70
N THR A 819 16.41 5.18 43.87
CA THR A 819 16.40 6.15 42.75
C THR A 819 17.81 6.41 42.23
N PRO A 820 17.93 7.03 41.04
CA PRO A 820 18.73 8.26 41.01
C PRO A 820 18.08 9.43 40.23
N ARG A 821 18.19 10.63 40.80
CA ARG A 821 18.02 11.93 40.11
C ARG A 821 19.25 12.81 40.40
N ARG A 822 20.03 13.14 39.36
CA ARG A 822 20.80 14.39 39.14
C ARG A 822 21.61 14.19 37.86
N PHE A 823 21.66 15.13 36.92
CA PHE A 823 22.28 16.43 37.11
C PHE A 823 21.50 17.61 36.51
N GLN A 824 21.92 18.81 36.91
CA GLN A 824 21.35 20.11 36.54
C GLN A 824 22.47 21.14 36.77
N ASP A 825 22.82 22.00 35.79
CA ASP A 825 22.63 23.46 35.90
C ASP A 825 23.15 24.31 34.71
N MET A 826 22.72 25.58 34.72
CA MET A 826 23.37 26.79 34.16
C MET A 826 23.74 26.91 32.67
N MET A 827 22.99 27.76 31.95
CA MET A 827 23.46 29.13 31.69
C MET A 827 22.28 30.12 31.56
N GLN A 828 22.55 31.44 31.51
CA GLN A 828 21.56 32.50 31.79
C GLN A 828 21.51 33.65 30.76
N ARG A 829 20.32 34.28 30.64
CA ARG A 829 20.05 35.64 30.09
C ARG A 829 20.19 35.77 28.55
N GLN A 830 19.51 36.68 27.85
CA GLN A 830 19.01 38.02 28.23
C GLN A 830 17.50 38.29 27.95
N ARG A 831 17.07 39.53 28.21
CA ARG A 831 15.70 40.08 28.08
C ARG A 831 15.67 41.19 27.04
N THR A 832 14.49 41.44 26.44
CA THR A 832 13.85 42.78 26.26
C THR A 832 12.41 42.56 25.75
N LEU A 833 11.37 42.83 26.56
CA LEU A 833 10.53 44.05 26.62
C LEU A 833 9.31 44.05 25.65
N GLY A 834 8.15 44.53 26.13
CA GLY A 834 6.83 44.47 25.46
C GLY A 834 6.44 45.79 24.75
N PRO A 835 5.23 46.39 24.95
CA PRO A 835 4.24 46.17 26.03
C PRO A 835 2.72 46.24 25.66
N SER A 836 1.84 45.95 26.64
CA SER A 836 0.41 46.38 26.78
C SER A 836 -0.61 45.95 25.68
N ALA A 837 -1.95 45.94 25.87
CA ALA A 837 -2.90 46.36 26.91
C ALA A 837 -4.25 45.59 26.71
N ASN A 838 -5.23 45.49 27.62
CA ASN A 838 -5.36 45.92 29.02
C ASN A 838 -6.41 45.07 29.79
N ASP A 839 -6.43 45.23 31.11
CA ASP A 839 -7.37 44.79 32.15
C ASP A 839 -8.81 45.36 32.07
N TYR A 840 -9.80 44.73 32.77
CA TYR A 840 -10.42 45.27 34.02
C TYR A 840 -11.62 44.43 34.57
N PHE A 841 -11.47 43.86 35.78
CA PHE A 841 -12.49 43.64 36.85
C PHE A 841 -13.75 42.75 36.59
N GLY A 842 -14.45 42.20 37.60
CA GLY A 842 -14.10 42.05 39.03
C GLY A 842 -15.29 42.07 40.03
N ILE A 843 -15.37 41.04 40.91
CA ILE A 843 -16.08 41.00 42.22
C ILE A 843 -17.64 40.95 42.20
N GLY A 844 -18.25 40.20 43.14
CA GLY A 844 -19.59 40.54 43.68
C GLY A 844 -20.59 39.40 43.97
N LEU A 845 -20.44 38.70 45.10
CA LEU A 845 -21.58 38.03 45.78
C LEU A 845 -22.16 38.98 46.84
N PRO A 846 -23.46 38.89 47.15
CA PRO A 846 -23.83 38.72 48.55
C PRO A 846 -24.97 37.71 48.79
N SER A 847 -25.01 37.16 49.99
CA SER A 847 -26.19 36.54 50.61
C SER A 847 -26.93 37.55 51.49
N PHE A 848 -28.24 37.37 51.71
CA PHE A 848 -28.78 37.14 53.06
C PHE A 848 -30.27 36.73 53.05
N GLU A 849 -30.75 36.29 54.20
CA GLU A 849 -32.11 35.85 54.50
C GLU A 849 -33.07 37.02 54.76
N SER A 850 -34.39 36.77 54.70
CA SER A 850 -35.30 36.97 55.86
C SER A 850 -36.77 36.63 55.50
N LEU A 851 -37.59 36.44 56.53
CA LEU A 851 -39.02 36.12 56.42
C LEU A 851 -39.88 37.39 56.31
N ILE A 852 -41.15 37.25 55.92
CA ILE A 852 -42.32 37.72 56.69
C ILE A 852 -43.63 37.29 55.99
N THR A 853 -44.59 36.78 56.78
CA THR A 853 -46.00 36.62 56.40
C THR A 853 -46.85 37.68 57.10
N PRO A 854 -47.93 38.14 56.46
CA PRO A 854 -49.15 38.42 57.24
C PRO A 854 -50.47 37.97 56.58
N THR A 855 -51.24 37.21 57.38
CA THR A 855 -52.70 37.25 57.55
C THR A 855 -53.65 37.70 56.41
N SER A 856 -54.46 36.73 55.97
CA SER A 856 -55.94 36.74 56.06
C SER A 856 -56.74 38.01 55.71
N ARG A 857 -57.61 37.91 54.71
CA ARG A 857 -58.97 38.49 54.76
C ARG A 857 -60.01 37.53 54.18
N ARG A 858 -61.23 37.56 54.74
CA ARG A 858 -62.29 36.56 54.52
C ARG A 858 -63.62 37.25 54.18
N THR A 859 -64.03 37.19 52.93
CA THR A 859 -65.37 37.60 52.44
C THR A 859 -65.87 36.55 51.45
N GLY A 860 -67.13 36.15 51.55
CA GLY A 860 -67.65 34.96 50.88
C GLY A 860 -68.56 35.21 49.67
N THR A 861 -69.35 34.18 49.34
CA THR A 861 -70.54 34.20 48.46
C THR A 861 -70.38 34.76 47.04
N SER A 862 -70.26 33.85 46.05
CA SER A 862 -71.40 33.58 45.16
C SER A 862 -71.15 32.31 44.33
N SER A 863 -72.18 31.50 44.11
CA SER A 863 -72.11 30.27 43.32
C SER A 863 -72.62 30.50 41.88
N LYS A 864 -71.86 30.00 40.89
CA LYS A 864 -72.37 29.72 39.54
C LYS A 864 -71.42 28.79 38.78
N THR A 865 -71.84 27.55 38.61
CA THR A 865 -71.17 26.52 37.80
C THR A 865 -71.48 26.71 36.31
N PRO A 866 -70.47 26.66 35.42
CA PRO A 866 -70.64 26.30 34.02
C PRO A 866 -70.14 24.86 33.75
N ALA A 867 -70.77 24.18 32.79
CA ALA A 867 -70.55 22.76 32.52
C ALA A 867 -69.14 22.42 31.98
N PRO A 868 -68.63 21.19 32.22
CA PRO A 868 -67.33 20.76 31.70
C PRO A 868 -67.36 20.62 30.17
N LYS A 869 -66.44 21.30 29.48
CA LYS A 869 -66.21 21.07 28.04
C LYS A 869 -65.55 19.70 27.84
N SER A 870 -66.17 18.85 27.02
CA SER A 870 -65.82 17.45 26.78
C SER A 870 -64.54 17.27 25.96
N GLY A 871 -63.38 17.45 26.61
CA GLY A 871 -62.07 17.09 26.04
C GLY A 871 -61.86 15.58 26.00
N VAL A 872 -62.22 14.93 24.89
CA VAL A 872 -62.02 13.48 24.70
C VAL A 872 -60.54 13.14 24.85
N THR A 873 -60.22 12.37 25.90
CA THR A 873 -58.85 12.05 26.29
C THR A 873 -58.58 10.57 26.01
N TYR A 874 -57.99 10.30 24.84
CA TYR A 874 -57.52 8.96 24.49
C TYR A 874 -56.27 8.62 25.30
N ARG A 875 -56.30 7.50 26.02
CA ARG A 875 -55.11 6.88 26.64
C ARG A 875 -54.55 5.82 25.70
N TYR A 876 -53.22 5.77 25.63
CA TYR A 876 -52.39 4.67 25.13
C TYR A 876 -51.33 4.40 26.22
#